data_AF-A0A0F9K9J6-F1
#
_entry.id   AF-A0A0F9K9J6-F1
#
_cell.length_a   1.000
_cell.length_b   1.000
_cell.length_c   1.000
_cell.angle_alpha   90.00
_cell.angle_beta   90.00
_cell.angle_gamma   90.00
#
_symmetry.space_group_name_H-M   'P 1'
#
loop_
_entity.id
_entity.type
_entity.pdbx_description
1 polymer ?
#
loop_
_entity_poly.entity_id
_entity_poly.type
_entity_poly.pdbx_seq_one_letter_code
_entity_poly.pdbx_strand_id
1 'polypeptide(L)'
;MPIDRETQEQLTNLQVQLSDFDERLEFAERRTQAIRHQNFVDNFLSGLTDLGALGFISSHLDWKHRASPPNPKSGFQRIFADTDNSGHLTSRNSSGSEIDLEYVDADAIAAVEGEATLVLSGDVKVVASGKFFEAADFRLDSATELTLDASGDIAITQSYHRVDTLSDAGTGNLDGMTGGNDGAILLIRPENDGRTVIVRHNQNAANAKNILLAGDDSATLAGISDYIMFIYDVNLDTNGAWIEISRSTEASAYFDADAIAAVEGEATLDLTGDVSIAVGKSLAVDTINEKGSGTGVTIDSVLLKDGLVDGMDVAAHLNAYNGSFFEPMTFVITSNGTTITGTLDKNPTGDLTEVFSDGYTTMSSGATVTLIAGSATVPKKNYIYVLQSNKGVLVASDSDWPTTVEHIKVAEVIVQTAALVQSDGILANRNWDDHAQETDGMGHHLDAWKRLRWEHAAYQSGSAVTWSGSGTAALDLAISAGQAYQMHLHIIAAFDTTDPDNVYVVNQPAPNQYTATANIETIVVDSDNDSLANRYYNLVIWNSISSGSEEEQVFINLPSGSYNKQSDAENDVSGYDNFTIPTDYRGYAYLVQRVTIKHSSAAGGSWTITQETDLRGTVPSIAVGGGTLAITTEFSDNAFKLFDDENPTRELAFQLSGITAGNTRVLTVQDVNGTIALSA
;
A
#
# COMPACT_ATOMS: atom_id res chain seq x y z
N MET A 1 -59.24 -91.10 -121.23
CA MET A 1 -59.67 -90.05 -122.16
C MET A 1 -58.88 -88.80 -121.81
N PRO A 2 -58.04 -88.25 -122.70
CA PRO A 2 -57.33 -87.02 -122.41
C PRO A 2 -58.34 -85.88 -122.43
N ILE A 3 -58.36 -85.06 -121.37
CA ILE A 3 -59.15 -83.83 -121.35
C ILE A 3 -58.57 -82.91 -122.43
N ASP A 4 -59.44 -82.38 -123.28
CA ASP A 4 -59.03 -81.49 -124.36
C ASP A 4 -58.43 -80.19 -123.77
N ARG A 5 -57.48 -79.61 -124.49
CA ARG A 5 -56.72 -78.41 -124.07
C ARG A 5 -57.62 -77.22 -123.74
N GLU A 6 -58.76 -77.07 -124.42
CA GLU A 6 -59.73 -76.00 -124.21
C GLU A 6 -60.39 -76.12 -122.83
N THR A 7 -60.72 -77.35 -122.42
CA THR A 7 -61.26 -77.62 -121.08
C THR A 7 -60.24 -77.31 -119.97
N GLN A 8 -58.94 -77.50 -120.23
CA GLN A 8 -57.88 -77.18 -119.27
C GLN A 8 -57.64 -75.67 -119.14
N GLU A 9 -57.69 -74.92 -120.25
CA GLU A 9 -57.62 -73.46 -120.24
C GLU A 9 -58.83 -72.81 -119.54
N GLN A 10 -60.04 -73.39 -119.68
CA GLN A 10 -61.23 -72.92 -118.97
C GLN A 10 -61.13 -73.14 -117.45
N LEU A 11 -60.57 -74.27 -117.00
CA LEU A 11 -60.37 -74.54 -115.57
C LEU A 11 -59.33 -73.62 -114.93
N THR A 12 -58.25 -73.31 -115.64
CA THR A 12 -57.24 -72.35 -115.16
C THR A 12 -57.80 -70.93 -115.08
N ASN A 13 -58.63 -70.51 -116.04
CA ASN A 13 -59.30 -69.21 -116.00
C ASN A 13 -60.32 -69.11 -114.86
N LEU A 14 -61.04 -70.19 -114.54
CA LEU A 14 -61.97 -70.21 -113.41
C LEU A 14 -61.25 -70.11 -112.05
N GLN A 15 -60.08 -70.75 -111.90
CA GLN A 15 -59.28 -70.63 -110.67
C GLN A 15 -58.73 -69.22 -110.46
N VAL A 16 -58.34 -68.52 -111.53
CA VAL A 16 -57.92 -67.11 -111.47
C VAL A 16 -59.08 -66.19 -111.08
N GLN A 17 -60.32 -66.49 -111.51
CA GLN A 17 -61.50 -65.69 -111.14
C GLN A 17 -61.95 -65.91 -109.69
N LEU A 18 -61.74 -67.10 -109.12
CA LEU A 18 -62.05 -67.38 -107.72
C LEU A 18 -61.09 -66.68 -106.75
N SER A 19 -59.79 -66.55 -107.09
CA SER A 19 -58.85 -65.78 -106.27
C SER A 19 -59.13 -64.27 -106.27
N ASP A 20 -59.61 -63.71 -107.39
CA ASP A 20 -60.01 -62.29 -107.47
C ASP A 20 -61.32 -62.01 -106.70
N PHE A 21 -62.18 -63.03 -106.56
CA PHE A 21 -63.41 -62.91 -105.79
C PHE A 21 -63.16 -62.83 -104.28
N ASP A 22 -62.21 -63.61 -103.75
CA ASP A 22 -61.83 -63.58 -102.33
C ASP A 22 -61.21 -62.22 -101.93
N GLU A 23 -60.34 -61.64 -102.78
CA GLU A 23 -59.77 -60.31 -102.52
C GLU A 23 -60.83 -59.20 -102.49
N ARG A 24 -61.83 -59.29 -103.39
CA ARG A 24 -62.94 -58.34 -103.42
C ARG A 24 -63.87 -58.48 -102.22
N LEU A 25 -64.06 -59.69 -101.71
CA LEU A 25 -64.85 -59.95 -100.51
C LEU A 25 -64.14 -59.40 -99.27
N GLU A 26 -62.83 -59.61 -99.13
CA GLU A 26 -62.02 -59.05 -98.06
C GLU A 26 -62.03 -57.50 -98.09
N PHE A 27 -61.98 -56.90 -99.28
CA PHE A 27 -62.09 -55.46 -99.44
C PHE A 27 -63.47 -54.92 -98.99
N ALA A 28 -64.55 -55.65 -99.28
CA ALA A 28 -65.91 -55.28 -98.87
C ALA A 28 -66.10 -55.39 -97.33
N GLU A 29 -65.50 -56.39 -96.69
CA GLU A 29 -65.53 -56.55 -95.23
C GLU A 29 -64.76 -55.44 -94.51
N ARG A 30 -63.56 -55.08 -95.01
CA ARG A 30 -62.77 -53.95 -94.49
C ARG A 30 -63.52 -52.62 -94.59
N ARG A 31 -64.23 -52.39 -95.70
CA ARG A 31 -65.03 -51.17 -95.90
C ARG A 31 -66.23 -51.10 -94.95
N THR A 32 -66.83 -52.24 -94.62
CA THR A 32 -67.97 -52.33 -93.69
C THR A 32 -67.52 -52.13 -92.22
N GLN A 33 -66.31 -52.54 -91.84
CA GLN A 33 -65.73 -52.24 -90.53
C GLN A 33 -65.39 -50.75 -90.36
N ALA A 34 -64.84 -50.11 -91.40
CA ALA A 34 -64.53 -48.68 -91.37
C ALA A 34 -65.77 -47.79 -91.11
N ILE A 35 -66.91 -48.12 -91.73
CA ILE A 35 -68.17 -47.40 -91.54
C ILE A 35 -68.69 -47.56 -90.09
N ARG A 36 -68.52 -48.74 -89.47
CA ARG A 36 -68.90 -48.97 -88.06
C ARG A 36 -68.07 -48.15 -87.07
N HIS A 37 -66.79 -47.93 -87.35
CA HIS A 37 -65.91 -47.11 -86.51
C HIS A 37 -66.25 -45.61 -86.59
N GLN A 38 -66.67 -45.10 -87.75
CA GLN A 38 -67.01 -43.69 -87.91
C GLN A 38 -68.22 -43.29 -87.04
N ASN A 39 -69.23 -44.16 -86.96
CA ASN A 39 -70.40 -43.96 -86.10
C ASN A 39 -70.08 -44.06 -84.59
N PHE A 40 -69.00 -44.76 -84.21
CA PHE A 40 -68.53 -44.81 -82.82
C PHE A 40 -67.81 -43.52 -82.41
N VAL A 41 -66.99 -42.98 -83.31
CA VAL A 41 -66.24 -41.72 -83.11
C VAL A 41 -67.18 -40.53 -83.00
N ASP A 42 -68.20 -40.44 -83.86
CA ASP A 42 -69.16 -39.33 -83.82
C ASP A 42 -70.03 -39.34 -82.55
N ASN A 43 -70.39 -40.52 -82.03
CA ASN A 43 -71.11 -40.63 -80.75
C ASN A 43 -70.21 -40.30 -79.55
N PHE A 44 -68.94 -40.69 -79.57
CA PHE A 44 -67.99 -40.47 -78.47
C PHE A 44 -67.53 -39.02 -78.35
N LEU A 45 -67.42 -38.28 -79.47
CA LEU A 45 -66.89 -36.91 -79.49
C LEU A 45 -67.97 -35.81 -79.49
N SER A 46 -69.25 -36.16 -79.50
CA SER A 46 -70.38 -35.22 -79.51
C SER A 46 -70.50 -34.27 -78.30
N GLY A 47 -69.68 -34.47 -77.25
CA GLY A 47 -69.69 -33.67 -76.02
C GLY A 47 -68.59 -32.59 -75.89
N LEU A 48 -67.63 -32.49 -76.82
CA LEU A 48 -66.47 -31.58 -76.67
C LEU A 48 -66.55 -30.43 -77.70
N THR A 49 -67.17 -29.32 -77.30
CA THR A 49 -67.51 -28.16 -78.16
C THR A 49 -66.41 -27.10 -78.33
N ASP A 50 -65.12 -27.39 -78.18
CA ASP A 50 -64.11 -26.35 -78.40
C ASP A 50 -62.76 -26.85 -78.94
N LEU A 51 -62.72 -27.14 -80.25
CA LEU A 51 -61.49 -27.36 -81.02
C LEU A 51 -61.47 -26.46 -82.27
N GLY A 52 -61.80 -25.18 -82.08
CA GLY A 52 -61.92 -24.19 -83.15
C GLY A 52 -60.62 -23.58 -83.67
N ALA A 53 -59.43 -24.04 -83.24
CA ALA A 53 -58.19 -23.33 -83.57
C ALA A 53 -56.99 -24.18 -84.02
N LEU A 54 -57.06 -25.51 -84.01
CA LEU A 54 -56.00 -26.37 -84.55
C LEU A 54 -56.62 -27.55 -85.32
N GLY A 55 -56.15 -27.75 -86.54
CA GLY A 55 -56.78 -28.55 -87.59
C GLY A 55 -57.12 -30.01 -87.24
N PHE A 56 -58.11 -30.52 -87.97
CA PHE A 56 -58.66 -31.87 -87.98
C PHE A 56 -57.70 -32.97 -87.49
N ILE A 57 -58.02 -33.58 -86.35
CA ILE A 57 -57.36 -34.77 -85.81
C ILE A 57 -57.75 -35.96 -86.69
N SER A 58 -56.87 -36.35 -87.62
CA SER A 58 -56.96 -37.65 -88.29
C SER A 58 -56.20 -38.68 -87.44
N SER A 59 -56.86 -39.33 -86.48
CA SER A 59 -56.26 -40.40 -85.69
C SER A 59 -56.20 -41.70 -86.51
N HIS A 60 -55.08 -41.93 -87.20
CA HIS A 60 -54.70 -43.28 -87.63
C HIS A 60 -53.76 -43.86 -86.56
N LEU A 61 -54.32 -44.67 -85.65
CA LEU A 61 -53.53 -45.49 -84.73
C LEU A 61 -53.11 -46.75 -85.49
N ASP A 62 -51.94 -46.73 -86.11
CA ASP A 62 -51.42 -47.86 -86.90
C ASP A 62 -50.63 -48.80 -85.99
N TRP A 63 -51.29 -49.83 -85.44
CA TRP A 63 -50.72 -50.69 -84.39
C TRP A 63 -49.82 -51.82 -84.93
N LYS A 64 -49.26 -51.73 -86.14
CA LYS A 64 -48.43 -52.84 -86.64
C LYS A 64 -47.39 -52.52 -87.71
N HIS A 65 -46.61 -51.45 -87.55
CA HIS A 65 -45.58 -51.13 -88.53
C HIS A 65 -44.15 -51.24 -87.96
N ARG A 66 -43.37 -52.21 -88.48
CA ARG A 66 -41.95 -52.48 -88.12
C ARG A 66 -40.96 -51.47 -88.76
N ALA A 67 -41.44 -50.30 -89.16
CA ALA A 67 -40.61 -49.24 -89.70
C ALA A 67 -41.30 -47.90 -89.45
N SER A 68 -40.50 -46.95 -88.97
CA SER A 68 -40.88 -45.59 -88.61
C SER A 68 -41.76 -44.95 -89.71
N PRO A 69 -42.98 -44.48 -89.39
CA PRO A 69 -43.96 -44.05 -90.39
C PRO A 69 -43.55 -42.74 -91.10
N PRO A 70 -43.89 -42.55 -92.39
CA PRO A 70 -43.46 -41.39 -93.17
C PRO A 70 -43.98 -40.07 -92.56
N ASN A 71 -43.17 -39.02 -92.72
CA ASN A 71 -43.43 -37.69 -92.15
C ASN A 71 -44.84 -37.19 -92.48
N PRO A 72 -45.60 -36.66 -91.49
CA PRO A 72 -46.91 -36.07 -91.75
C PRO A 72 -46.82 -34.84 -92.67
N LYS A 73 -47.92 -34.43 -93.30
CA LYS A 73 -47.96 -33.24 -94.15
C LYS A 73 -47.71 -31.96 -93.31
N SER A 74 -47.20 -30.91 -93.95
CA SER A 74 -46.97 -29.61 -93.29
C SER A 74 -48.19 -29.14 -92.50
N GLY A 75 -47.98 -28.80 -91.23
CA GLY A 75 -49.04 -28.41 -90.28
C GLY A 75 -49.64 -29.54 -89.44
N PHE A 76 -49.25 -30.80 -89.67
CA PHE A 76 -49.73 -31.94 -88.89
C PHE A 76 -48.60 -32.58 -88.07
N GLN A 77 -48.94 -33.04 -86.87
CA GLN A 77 -48.10 -33.91 -86.04
C GLN A 77 -48.71 -35.31 -86.01
N ARG A 78 -47.86 -36.34 -86.03
CA ARG A 78 -48.29 -37.74 -85.93
C ARG A 78 -47.81 -38.30 -84.60
N ILE A 79 -48.70 -38.96 -83.87
CA ILE A 79 -48.37 -39.68 -82.65
C ILE A 79 -48.42 -41.18 -82.94
N PHE A 80 -47.38 -41.93 -82.61
CA PHE A 80 -47.30 -43.38 -82.81
C PHE A 80 -46.51 -44.01 -81.67
N ALA A 81 -46.80 -45.29 -81.38
CA ALA A 81 -45.97 -46.06 -80.46
C ALA A 81 -44.74 -46.55 -81.23
N ASP A 82 -43.54 -46.14 -80.82
CA ASP A 82 -42.33 -46.64 -81.44
C ASP A 82 -41.99 -48.03 -80.90
N THR A 83 -41.67 -48.95 -81.81
CA THR A 83 -41.37 -50.35 -81.49
C THR A 83 -39.91 -50.70 -81.68
N ASP A 84 -39.06 -49.71 -82.01
CA ASP A 84 -37.64 -49.94 -82.27
C ASP A 84 -36.74 -50.04 -81.02
N ASN A 85 -37.26 -49.75 -79.81
CA ASN A 85 -36.95 -50.45 -78.53
C ASN A 85 -37.50 -49.74 -77.27
N SER A 86 -38.16 -48.59 -77.38
CA SER A 86 -38.50 -47.79 -76.20
C SER A 86 -39.90 -48.07 -75.63
N GLY A 87 -40.84 -48.62 -76.42
CA GLY A 87 -42.19 -48.91 -75.94
C GLY A 87 -43.00 -47.66 -75.55
N HIS A 88 -42.49 -46.46 -75.88
CA HIS A 88 -43.10 -45.18 -75.58
C HIS A 88 -43.90 -44.64 -76.77
N LEU A 89 -44.68 -43.59 -76.50
CA LEU A 89 -45.45 -42.85 -77.50
C LEU A 89 -44.58 -41.70 -78.02
N THR A 90 -44.34 -41.64 -79.32
CA THR A 90 -43.48 -40.64 -79.98
C THR A 90 -44.33 -39.75 -80.88
N SER A 91 -44.04 -38.45 -80.88
CA SER A 91 -44.64 -37.48 -81.81
C SER A 91 -43.63 -37.08 -82.90
N ARG A 92 -44.04 -37.12 -84.18
CA ARG A 92 -43.22 -36.70 -85.31
C ARG A 92 -43.88 -35.56 -86.06
N ASN A 93 -43.10 -34.53 -86.38
CA ASN A 93 -43.55 -33.39 -87.18
C ASN A 93 -43.27 -33.58 -88.70
N SER A 94 -43.78 -32.67 -89.53
CA SER A 94 -43.69 -32.80 -90.99
C SER A 94 -42.28 -32.72 -91.58
N SER A 95 -41.30 -32.23 -90.81
CA SER A 95 -39.87 -32.26 -91.16
C SER A 95 -39.19 -33.59 -90.82
N GLY A 96 -39.88 -34.51 -90.14
CA GLY A 96 -39.35 -35.81 -89.71
C GLY A 96 -38.67 -35.79 -88.35
N SER A 97 -38.69 -34.67 -87.64
CA SER A 97 -38.20 -34.60 -86.25
C SER A 97 -39.14 -35.37 -85.34
N GLU A 98 -38.59 -36.34 -84.63
CA GLU A 98 -39.26 -37.11 -83.56
C GLU A 98 -39.02 -36.48 -82.20
N ILE A 99 -40.03 -36.52 -81.34
CA ILE A 99 -40.00 -36.12 -79.93
C ILE A 99 -40.71 -37.24 -79.17
N ASP A 100 -39.97 -37.94 -78.31
CA ASP A 100 -40.56 -38.89 -77.38
C ASP A 100 -41.37 -38.15 -76.31
N LEU A 101 -42.59 -38.61 -76.03
CA LEU A 101 -43.53 -37.93 -75.13
C LEU A 101 -43.33 -38.32 -73.65
N GLU A 102 -42.10 -38.68 -73.25
CA GLU A 102 -41.73 -38.87 -71.85
C GLU A 102 -41.18 -37.56 -71.27
N TYR A 103 -41.41 -37.33 -69.96
CA TYR A 103 -41.07 -36.08 -69.26
C TYR A 103 -39.57 -35.78 -69.32
N VAL A 104 -39.17 -34.96 -70.29
CA VAL A 104 -37.81 -34.47 -70.45
C VAL A 104 -37.54 -33.35 -69.44
N ASP A 105 -36.80 -33.74 -68.41
CA ASP A 105 -35.95 -32.94 -67.52
C ASP A 105 -36.69 -31.98 -66.57
N ALA A 106 -37.35 -30.94 -67.07
CA ALA A 106 -37.97 -29.91 -66.22
C ALA A 106 -39.39 -30.29 -65.75
N ASP A 107 -40.14 -30.99 -66.60
CA ASP A 107 -41.54 -31.34 -66.31
C ASP A 107 -41.66 -32.56 -65.37
N ALA A 108 -40.63 -33.40 -65.28
CA ALA A 108 -40.53 -34.47 -64.28
C ALA A 108 -40.35 -33.90 -62.86
N ILE A 109 -39.67 -32.75 -62.73
CA ILE A 109 -39.45 -32.05 -61.46
C ILE A 109 -40.76 -31.41 -60.99
N ALA A 110 -41.53 -30.80 -61.89
CA ALA A 110 -42.83 -30.20 -61.57
C ALA A 110 -43.89 -31.23 -61.12
N ALA A 111 -43.84 -32.47 -61.61
CA ALA A 111 -44.70 -33.56 -61.14
C ALA A 111 -44.37 -34.00 -59.70
N VAL A 112 -43.12 -33.83 -59.26
CA VAL A 112 -42.68 -34.12 -57.88
C VAL A 112 -43.02 -32.97 -56.92
N GLU A 113 -43.01 -31.72 -57.39
CA GLU A 113 -43.37 -30.54 -56.56
C GLU A 113 -44.84 -30.56 -56.07
N GLY A 114 -45.71 -31.37 -56.67
CA GLY A 114 -47.10 -31.56 -56.25
C GLY A 114 -47.32 -32.68 -55.22
N GLU A 115 -46.30 -33.50 -54.93
CA GLU A 115 -46.41 -34.64 -54.01
C GLU A 115 -46.06 -34.22 -52.57
N ALA A 116 -46.89 -34.63 -51.61
CA ALA A 116 -46.65 -34.33 -50.20
C ALA A 116 -45.45 -35.10 -49.63
N THR A 117 -45.02 -36.18 -50.29
CA THR A 117 -43.91 -37.03 -49.83
C THR A 117 -43.25 -37.72 -51.02
N LEU A 118 -41.94 -37.52 -51.17
CA LEU A 118 -41.10 -38.27 -52.10
C LEU A 118 -40.38 -39.39 -51.34
N VAL A 119 -40.76 -40.64 -51.60
CA VAL A 119 -40.07 -41.83 -51.02
C VAL A 119 -39.18 -42.44 -52.08
N LEU A 120 -37.86 -42.40 -51.87
CA LEU A 120 -36.86 -43.00 -52.75
C LEU A 120 -36.34 -44.30 -52.13
N SER A 121 -36.30 -45.37 -52.92
CA SER A 121 -35.76 -46.68 -52.48
C SER A 121 -34.24 -46.80 -52.65
N GLY A 122 -33.56 -45.74 -53.06
CA GLY A 122 -32.12 -45.72 -53.32
C GLY A 122 -31.48 -44.37 -53.00
N ASP A 123 -30.15 -44.31 -53.13
CA ASP A 123 -29.35 -43.15 -52.76
C ASP A 123 -29.71 -41.89 -53.57
N VAL A 124 -29.74 -40.74 -52.90
CA VAL A 124 -29.70 -39.43 -53.54
C VAL A 124 -28.24 -39.05 -53.73
N LYS A 125 -27.76 -39.06 -54.98
CA LYS A 125 -26.35 -38.73 -55.32
C LYS A 125 -26.25 -37.42 -56.07
N VAL A 126 -25.39 -36.53 -55.58
CA VAL A 126 -24.96 -35.32 -56.29
C VAL A 126 -23.73 -35.66 -57.12
N VAL A 127 -23.92 -36.02 -58.38
CA VAL A 127 -22.86 -36.59 -59.25
C VAL A 127 -22.00 -35.56 -59.99
N ALA A 128 -22.42 -34.29 -60.03
CA ALA A 128 -21.71 -33.22 -60.72
C ALA A 128 -20.87 -32.37 -59.75
N SER A 129 -19.61 -32.12 -60.09
CA SER A 129 -18.72 -31.26 -59.31
C SER A 129 -19.31 -29.85 -59.14
N GLY A 130 -19.21 -29.31 -57.92
CA GLY A 130 -19.71 -27.97 -57.57
C GLY A 130 -21.23 -27.87 -57.42
N LYS A 131 -21.95 -28.99 -57.40
CA LYS A 131 -23.36 -29.04 -57.01
C LYS A 131 -23.48 -29.38 -55.52
N PHE A 132 -24.55 -28.90 -54.89
CA PHE A 132 -24.85 -29.12 -53.48
C PHE A 132 -26.26 -29.70 -53.35
N PHE A 133 -26.48 -30.49 -52.30
CA PHE A 133 -27.82 -30.88 -51.88
C PHE A 133 -28.34 -29.81 -50.91
N GLU A 134 -29.40 -29.10 -51.29
CA GLU A 134 -30.05 -28.12 -50.44
C GLU A 134 -31.34 -28.73 -49.88
N ALA A 135 -31.41 -28.88 -48.56
CA ALA A 135 -32.58 -29.37 -47.86
C ALA A 135 -32.96 -28.38 -46.75
N ALA A 136 -34.24 -28.03 -46.67
CA ALA A 136 -34.75 -27.18 -45.59
C ALA A 136 -34.65 -27.85 -44.23
N ASP A 137 -34.67 -29.19 -44.20
CA ASP A 137 -34.54 -29.99 -43.00
C ASP A 137 -33.83 -31.31 -43.32
N PHE A 138 -32.92 -31.73 -42.45
CA PHE A 138 -32.17 -32.97 -42.55
C PHE A 138 -32.40 -33.77 -41.28
N ARG A 139 -33.24 -34.81 -41.36
CA ARG A 139 -33.59 -35.67 -40.22
C ARG A 139 -32.93 -37.03 -40.37
N LEU A 140 -32.28 -37.47 -39.30
CA LEU A 140 -31.82 -38.85 -39.15
C LEU A 140 -32.93 -39.70 -38.53
N ASP A 141 -32.92 -41.00 -38.82
CA ASP A 141 -33.79 -41.96 -38.15
C ASP A 141 -33.49 -42.03 -36.64
N SER A 142 -34.43 -42.60 -35.88
CA SER A 142 -34.23 -42.82 -34.44
C SER A 142 -33.00 -43.67 -34.18
N ALA A 143 -32.22 -43.31 -33.16
CA ALA A 143 -31.01 -44.04 -32.81
C ALA A 143 -31.30 -45.52 -32.46
N THR A 144 -30.50 -46.41 -33.03
CA THR A 144 -30.45 -47.83 -32.66
C THR A 144 -29.28 -48.09 -31.72
N GLU A 145 -29.45 -49.06 -30.84
CA GLU A 145 -28.43 -49.46 -29.88
C GLU A 145 -27.38 -50.36 -30.54
N LEU A 146 -26.11 -50.11 -30.23
CA LEU A 146 -24.98 -50.96 -30.55
C LEU A 146 -24.20 -51.26 -29.27
N THR A 147 -24.06 -52.53 -28.94
CA THR A 147 -23.23 -52.97 -27.81
C THR A 147 -21.80 -53.22 -28.27
N LEU A 148 -20.82 -52.77 -27.49
CA LEU A 148 -19.41 -53.10 -27.71
C LEU A 148 -19.21 -54.63 -27.77
N ASP A 149 -18.41 -55.09 -28.72
CA ASP A 149 -18.00 -56.49 -28.79
C ASP A 149 -16.81 -56.80 -27.85
N ALA A 150 -16.34 -58.05 -27.87
CA ALA A 150 -15.22 -58.50 -27.03
C ALA A 150 -13.88 -57.81 -27.37
N SER A 151 -13.77 -57.16 -28.53
CA SER A 151 -12.60 -56.40 -28.98
C SER A 151 -12.76 -54.90 -28.76
N GLY A 152 -13.88 -54.45 -28.19
CA GLY A 152 -14.18 -53.03 -28.01
C GLY A 152 -14.62 -52.34 -29.29
N ASP A 153 -15.12 -53.08 -30.29
CA ASP A 153 -15.58 -52.51 -31.56
C ASP A 153 -17.11 -52.47 -31.64
N ILE A 154 -17.63 -51.63 -32.54
CA ILE A 154 -19.03 -51.65 -33.02
C ILE A 154 -19.11 -51.75 -34.54
N ALA A 155 -20.27 -52.20 -35.05
CA ALA A 155 -20.59 -52.22 -36.46
C ALA A 155 -21.69 -51.21 -36.78
N ILE A 156 -21.33 -50.15 -37.51
CA ILE A 156 -22.20 -49.05 -37.87
C ILE A 156 -23.24 -49.54 -38.89
N THR A 157 -24.53 -49.33 -38.58
CA THR A 157 -25.65 -49.75 -39.45
C THR A 157 -26.49 -48.56 -39.94
N GLN A 158 -26.41 -47.41 -39.29
CA GLN A 158 -27.06 -46.16 -39.67
C GLN A 158 -26.27 -44.95 -39.14
N SER A 159 -26.72 -43.73 -39.47
CA SER A 159 -26.02 -42.49 -39.09
C SER A 159 -26.22 -42.06 -37.64
N TYR A 160 -27.10 -42.69 -36.86
CA TYR A 160 -27.30 -42.34 -35.45
C TYR A 160 -27.39 -43.58 -34.56
N HIS A 161 -26.48 -43.71 -33.59
CA HIS A 161 -26.43 -44.84 -32.67
C HIS A 161 -26.36 -44.42 -31.20
N ARG A 162 -26.89 -45.29 -30.34
CA ARG A 162 -26.60 -45.30 -28.90
C ARG A 162 -25.63 -46.46 -28.64
N VAL A 163 -24.54 -46.20 -27.93
CA VAL A 163 -23.48 -47.18 -27.70
C VAL A 163 -23.56 -47.67 -26.27
N ASP A 164 -23.66 -48.98 -26.09
CA ASP A 164 -23.64 -49.62 -24.78
C ASP A 164 -22.35 -50.41 -24.57
N THR A 165 -21.97 -50.55 -23.32
CA THR A 165 -20.81 -51.32 -22.89
C THR A 165 -21.03 -52.83 -23.01
N LEU A 166 -19.95 -53.59 -23.20
CA LEU A 166 -20.05 -55.05 -23.29
C LEU A 166 -20.59 -55.63 -21.97
N SER A 167 -21.70 -56.36 -22.05
CA SER A 167 -22.35 -57.01 -20.89
C SER A 167 -22.71 -56.04 -19.76
N ASP A 168 -23.16 -54.82 -20.10
CA ASP A 168 -23.60 -53.81 -19.13
C ASP A 168 -22.52 -53.40 -18.10
N ALA A 169 -21.25 -53.44 -18.50
CA ALA A 169 -20.14 -53.03 -17.66
C ALA A 169 -20.20 -51.53 -17.28
N GLY A 170 -19.66 -51.17 -16.12
CA GLY A 170 -19.63 -49.75 -15.70
C GLY A 170 -18.81 -48.85 -16.64
N THR A 171 -17.85 -49.43 -17.37
CA THR A 171 -17.04 -48.73 -18.37
C THR A 171 -16.72 -49.68 -19.52
N GLY A 172 -16.76 -49.16 -20.75
CA GLY A 172 -16.35 -49.86 -21.95
C GLY A 172 -15.51 -48.96 -22.86
N ASN A 173 -14.51 -49.55 -23.51
CA ASN A 173 -13.67 -48.83 -24.48
C ASN A 173 -14.17 -49.10 -25.89
N LEU A 174 -14.50 -48.04 -26.61
CA LEU A 174 -14.75 -48.07 -28.05
C LEU A 174 -13.43 -47.82 -28.79
N ASP A 175 -12.88 -48.87 -29.38
CA ASP A 175 -11.57 -48.89 -30.04
C ASP A 175 -11.68 -48.82 -31.55
N GLY A 176 -12.79 -49.33 -32.10
CA GLY A 176 -12.99 -49.37 -33.52
C GLY A 176 -14.45 -49.34 -33.94
N MET A 177 -14.69 -48.74 -35.11
CA MET A 177 -16.01 -48.65 -35.73
C MET A 177 -15.92 -49.20 -37.14
N THR A 178 -16.52 -50.37 -37.37
CA THR A 178 -16.58 -51.00 -38.69
C THR A 178 -17.82 -50.56 -39.45
N GLY A 179 -17.73 -50.44 -40.78
CA GLY A 179 -18.81 -49.90 -41.62
C GLY A 179 -18.62 -48.40 -41.90
N GLY A 180 -19.44 -47.88 -42.81
CA GLY A 180 -19.30 -46.51 -43.35
C GLY A 180 -18.85 -46.54 -44.82
N ASN A 181 -19.52 -45.74 -45.65
CA ASN A 181 -19.05 -45.40 -46.98
C ASN A 181 -18.22 -44.11 -46.87
N ASP A 182 -17.35 -43.86 -47.85
CA ASP A 182 -16.59 -42.62 -47.93
C ASP A 182 -17.52 -41.39 -47.83
N GLY A 183 -17.22 -40.47 -46.91
CA GLY A 183 -18.02 -39.29 -46.60
C GLY A 183 -19.26 -39.52 -45.72
N ALA A 184 -19.49 -40.72 -45.17
CA ALA A 184 -20.63 -40.99 -44.29
C ALA A 184 -20.52 -40.22 -42.96
N ILE A 185 -21.63 -39.64 -42.50
CA ILE A 185 -21.74 -38.98 -41.20
C ILE A 185 -22.33 -39.96 -40.17
N LEU A 186 -21.75 -39.95 -38.97
CA LEU A 186 -22.19 -40.76 -37.83
C LEU A 186 -22.31 -39.89 -36.58
N LEU A 187 -23.39 -40.06 -35.83
CA LEU A 187 -23.59 -39.52 -34.49
C LEU A 187 -23.67 -40.68 -33.49
N ILE A 188 -22.90 -40.61 -32.41
CA ILE A 188 -22.98 -41.56 -31.29
C ILE A 188 -23.21 -40.85 -29.97
N ARG A 189 -23.84 -41.55 -29.03
CA ARG A 189 -24.02 -41.18 -27.62
C ARG A 189 -24.01 -42.45 -26.77
N PRO A 190 -23.77 -42.41 -25.45
CA PRO A 190 -23.89 -43.60 -24.62
C PRO A 190 -25.37 -43.98 -24.42
N GLU A 191 -25.63 -45.27 -24.26
CA GLU A 191 -26.99 -45.82 -24.00
C GLU A 191 -27.51 -45.45 -22.61
N ASN A 192 -26.62 -45.34 -21.61
CA ASN A 192 -27.01 -45.25 -20.21
C ASN A 192 -26.19 -44.21 -19.42
N ASP A 193 -26.85 -43.45 -18.53
CA ASP A 193 -26.20 -42.44 -17.67
C ASP A 193 -25.28 -43.05 -16.58
N GLY A 194 -25.44 -44.33 -16.28
CA GLY A 194 -24.65 -45.06 -15.29
C GLY A 194 -23.47 -45.83 -15.87
N ARG A 195 -23.23 -45.76 -17.19
CA ARG A 195 -22.17 -46.49 -17.88
C ARG A 195 -21.37 -45.55 -18.77
N THR A 196 -20.05 -45.64 -18.67
CA THR A 196 -19.16 -44.76 -19.43
C THR A 196 -18.63 -45.47 -20.67
N VAL A 197 -18.77 -44.84 -21.83
CA VAL A 197 -18.13 -45.28 -23.08
C VAL A 197 -16.94 -44.38 -23.34
N ILE A 198 -15.73 -44.94 -23.35
CA ILE A 198 -14.50 -44.21 -23.67
C ILE A 198 -14.18 -44.48 -25.14
N VAL A 199 -14.35 -43.47 -25.99
CA VAL A 199 -13.96 -43.55 -27.40
C VAL A 199 -12.47 -43.25 -27.49
N ARG A 200 -11.68 -44.28 -27.83
CA ARG A 200 -10.23 -44.18 -27.76
C ARG A 200 -9.62 -43.77 -29.10
N HIS A 201 -8.75 -42.77 -29.04
CA HIS A 201 -8.02 -42.30 -30.20
C HIS A 201 -7.07 -43.39 -30.72
N ASN A 202 -7.12 -43.64 -32.03
CA ASN A 202 -6.14 -44.37 -32.83
C ASN A 202 -5.75 -45.77 -32.32
N GLN A 203 -6.70 -46.53 -31.76
CA GLN A 203 -6.42 -47.90 -31.28
C GLN A 203 -6.34 -48.92 -32.42
N ASN A 204 -6.73 -48.55 -33.64
CA ASN A 204 -6.89 -49.46 -34.78
C ASN A 204 -6.27 -48.91 -36.08
N ALA A 205 -5.17 -48.15 -36.01
CA ALA A 205 -4.50 -47.46 -37.14
C ALA A 205 -4.34 -48.28 -38.45
N ALA A 206 -4.05 -49.57 -38.32
CA ALA A 206 -3.82 -50.46 -39.46
C ALA A 206 -5.10 -51.12 -40.00
N ASN A 207 -6.28 -50.81 -39.46
CA ASN A 207 -7.55 -51.45 -39.80
C ASN A 207 -8.55 -50.42 -40.31
N ALA A 208 -9.48 -50.82 -41.19
CA ALA A 208 -10.56 -49.99 -41.73
C ALA A 208 -11.67 -49.65 -40.72
N LYS A 209 -11.29 -49.54 -39.44
CA LYS A 209 -12.17 -49.26 -38.30
C LYS A 209 -11.56 -48.26 -37.33
N ASN A 210 -10.51 -47.55 -37.75
CA ASN A 210 -9.80 -46.63 -36.87
C ASN A 210 -10.66 -45.42 -36.49
N ILE A 211 -10.41 -44.86 -35.32
CA ILE A 211 -11.10 -43.68 -34.80
C ILE A 211 -10.05 -42.60 -34.53
N LEU A 212 -10.18 -41.47 -35.19
CA LEU A 212 -9.33 -40.30 -35.03
C LEU A 212 -10.13 -39.17 -34.38
N LEU A 213 -9.63 -38.74 -33.24
CA LEU A 213 -10.21 -37.69 -32.40
C LEU A 213 -9.30 -36.47 -32.40
N ALA A 214 -9.89 -35.29 -32.23
CA ALA A 214 -9.14 -34.04 -32.24
C ALA A 214 -8.17 -33.97 -31.05
N GLY A 215 -6.96 -33.44 -31.28
CA GLY A 215 -5.93 -33.28 -30.24
C GLY A 215 -5.27 -34.59 -29.79
N ASP A 216 -5.43 -35.68 -30.55
CA ASP A 216 -4.89 -37.01 -30.24
C ASP A 216 -5.32 -37.59 -28.88
N ASP A 217 -6.45 -37.10 -28.35
CA ASP A 217 -6.97 -37.46 -27.03
C ASP A 217 -8.26 -38.28 -27.11
N SER A 218 -8.41 -39.23 -26.17
CA SER A 218 -9.59 -40.09 -26.07
C SER A 218 -10.78 -39.32 -25.51
N ALA A 219 -11.97 -39.54 -26.05
CA ALA A 219 -13.18 -38.88 -25.58
C ALA A 219 -13.94 -39.77 -24.58
N THR A 220 -14.37 -39.18 -23.47
CA THR A 220 -15.18 -39.88 -22.46
C THR A 220 -16.64 -39.48 -22.62
N LEU A 221 -17.51 -40.45 -22.83
CA LEU A 221 -18.97 -40.29 -22.86
C LEU A 221 -19.53 -40.87 -21.58
N ALA A 222 -19.79 -40.01 -20.60
CA ALA A 222 -20.16 -40.40 -19.24
C ALA A 222 -21.67 -40.29 -18.98
N GLY A 223 -22.38 -39.46 -19.74
CA GLY A 223 -23.83 -39.31 -19.64
C GLY A 223 -24.51 -39.36 -21.00
N ILE A 224 -25.80 -39.65 -21.03
CA ILE A 224 -26.59 -39.75 -22.27
C ILE A 224 -26.69 -38.42 -23.03
N SER A 225 -26.30 -37.30 -22.41
CA SER A 225 -26.23 -35.98 -23.03
C SER A 225 -24.94 -35.75 -23.82
N ASP A 226 -23.96 -36.65 -23.68
CA ASP A 226 -22.70 -36.58 -24.41
C ASP A 226 -22.86 -37.14 -25.82
N TYR A 227 -22.30 -36.43 -26.80
CA TYR A 227 -22.38 -36.82 -28.20
C TYR A 227 -21.06 -36.58 -28.92
N ILE A 228 -20.76 -37.43 -29.90
CA ILE A 228 -19.68 -37.21 -30.87
C ILE A 228 -20.21 -37.42 -32.27
N MET A 229 -19.89 -36.49 -33.16
CA MET A 229 -20.15 -36.57 -34.58
C MET A 229 -18.86 -36.88 -35.34
N PHE A 230 -18.93 -37.85 -36.24
CA PHE A 230 -17.83 -38.32 -37.07
C PHE A 230 -18.16 -38.22 -38.56
N ILE A 231 -17.10 -38.19 -39.39
CA ILE A 231 -17.13 -38.48 -40.82
C ILE A 231 -16.15 -39.59 -41.16
N TYR A 232 -16.54 -40.52 -42.04
CA TYR A 232 -15.63 -41.55 -42.53
C TYR A 232 -14.88 -41.09 -43.78
N ASP A 233 -13.56 -41.28 -43.81
CA ASP A 233 -12.72 -41.09 -44.99
C ASP A 233 -11.97 -42.40 -45.27
N VAL A 234 -12.22 -42.99 -46.44
CA VAL A 234 -11.60 -44.28 -46.82
C VAL A 234 -10.12 -44.16 -47.16
N ASN A 235 -9.65 -42.96 -47.51
CA ASN A 235 -8.27 -42.69 -47.92
C ASN A 235 -7.42 -42.11 -46.79
N LEU A 236 -8.03 -41.79 -45.65
CA LEU A 236 -7.29 -41.31 -44.48
C LEU A 236 -6.72 -42.48 -43.67
N ASP A 237 -5.50 -42.29 -43.14
CA ASP A 237 -4.70 -43.33 -42.50
C ASP A 237 -4.38 -44.50 -43.48
N THR A 238 -3.95 -45.64 -42.96
CA THR A 238 -3.46 -46.77 -43.77
C THR A 238 -4.59 -47.50 -44.48
N ASN A 239 -5.79 -47.54 -43.89
CA ASN A 239 -6.93 -48.33 -44.38
C ASN A 239 -8.32 -47.67 -44.15
N GLY A 240 -8.38 -46.35 -43.96
CA GLY A 240 -9.62 -45.60 -43.70
C GLY A 240 -9.92 -45.40 -42.21
N ALA A 241 -10.48 -44.24 -41.86
CA ALA A 241 -10.73 -43.85 -40.48
C ALA A 241 -12.01 -43.01 -40.31
N TRP A 242 -12.64 -43.15 -39.14
CA TRP A 242 -13.67 -42.24 -38.65
C TRP A 242 -13.02 -41.05 -37.96
N ILE A 243 -13.37 -39.83 -38.38
CA ILE A 243 -12.75 -38.58 -37.94
C ILE A 243 -13.76 -37.76 -37.19
N GLU A 244 -13.41 -37.29 -36.00
CA GLU A 244 -14.22 -36.35 -35.23
C GLU A 244 -14.44 -35.03 -36.00
N ILE A 245 -15.71 -34.61 -36.11
CA ILE A 245 -16.09 -33.25 -36.53
C ILE A 245 -16.41 -32.38 -35.31
N SER A 246 -17.09 -32.97 -34.32
CA SER A 246 -17.55 -32.27 -33.12
C SER A 246 -17.82 -33.26 -32.00
N ARG A 247 -17.53 -32.87 -30.76
CA ARG A 247 -17.92 -33.57 -29.55
C ARG A 247 -18.50 -32.61 -28.52
N SER A 248 -19.32 -33.14 -27.61
CA SER A 248 -19.67 -32.46 -26.37
C SER A 248 -18.44 -32.33 -25.48
N THR A 249 -18.12 -31.11 -25.02
CA THR A 249 -17.07 -30.87 -24.03
C THR A 249 -17.70 -30.25 -22.78
N GLU A 250 -17.31 -30.73 -21.60
CA GLU A 250 -17.53 -29.96 -20.37
C GLU A 250 -16.56 -28.77 -20.38
N ALA A 251 -17.03 -27.58 -20.02
CA ALA A 251 -16.20 -26.37 -20.02
C ALA A 251 -14.96 -26.58 -19.13
N SER A 252 -13.78 -26.69 -19.73
CA SER A 252 -12.52 -26.86 -19.01
C SER A 252 -12.29 -25.67 -18.09
N ALA A 253 -12.32 -25.88 -16.79
CA ALA A 253 -11.66 -24.97 -15.87
C ALA A 253 -10.17 -24.90 -16.26
N TYR A 254 -9.63 -23.69 -16.41
CA TYR A 254 -8.24 -23.48 -16.81
C TYR A 254 -7.31 -23.90 -15.65
N PHE A 255 -6.55 -24.99 -15.83
CA PHE A 255 -5.69 -25.55 -14.78
C PHE A 255 -4.18 -25.36 -15.03
N ASP A 256 -3.78 -24.63 -16.08
CA ASP A 256 -2.39 -24.55 -16.55
C ASP A 256 -2.01 -23.17 -17.13
N ALA A 257 -0.94 -23.12 -17.92
CA ALA A 257 -0.35 -21.91 -18.47
C ALA A 257 -1.33 -21.06 -19.31
N ASP A 258 -2.43 -21.65 -19.78
CA ASP A 258 -3.47 -20.93 -20.53
C ASP A 258 -4.27 -19.98 -19.62
N ALA A 259 -4.35 -20.25 -18.31
CA ALA A 259 -4.88 -19.31 -17.33
C ALA A 259 -4.00 -18.05 -17.19
N ILE A 260 -2.68 -18.21 -17.36
CA ILE A 260 -1.70 -17.12 -17.24
C ILE A 260 -1.75 -16.25 -18.51
N ALA A 261 -1.82 -16.87 -19.70
CA ALA A 261 -1.92 -16.15 -20.97
C ALA A 261 -3.22 -15.32 -21.10
N ALA A 262 -4.33 -15.77 -20.50
CA ALA A 262 -5.58 -15.01 -20.46
C ALA A 262 -5.49 -13.74 -19.58
N VAL A 263 -4.59 -13.72 -18.58
CA VAL A 263 -4.44 -12.59 -17.64
C VAL A 263 -3.37 -11.61 -18.10
N GLU A 264 -2.31 -12.06 -18.78
CA GLU A 264 -1.18 -11.21 -19.22
C GLU A 264 -1.55 -10.11 -20.23
N GLY A 265 -2.76 -10.12 -20.80
CA GLY A 265 -3.28 -9.10 -21.71
C GLY A 265 -4.30 -8.12 -21.13
N GLU A 266 -4.72 -8.31 -19.87
CA GLU A 266 -5.77 -7.50 -19.26
C GLU A 266 -5.20 -6.23 -18.63
N ALA A 267 -5.86 -5.09 -18.86
CA ALA A 267 -5.45 -3.80 -18.27
C ALA A 267 -5.66 -3.76 -16.74
N THR A 268 -6.52 -4.63 -16.23
CA THR A 268 -6.91 -4.67 -14.81
C THR A 268 -7.30 -6.10 -14.42
N LEU A 269 -6.72 -6.58 -13.32
CA LEU A 269 -7.08 -7.85 -12.69
C LEU A 269 -7.82 -7.55 -11.39
N ASP A 270 -9.14 -7.77 -11.36
CA ASP A 270 -9.96 -7.61 -10.16
C ASP A 270 -10.16 -8.97 -9.48
N LEU A 271 -9.53 -9.16 -8.32
CA LEU A 271 -9.62 -10.38 -7.53
C LEU A 271 -10.59 -10.15 -6.36
N THR A 272 -11.72 -10.85 -6.36
CA THR A 272 -12.76 -10.72 -5.32
C THR A 272 -12.43 -11.46 -4.03
N GLY A 273 -11.30 -12.18 -3.96
CA GLY A 273 -10.88 -13.01 -2.83
C GLY A 273 -9.42 -12.80 -2.45
N ASP A 274 -8.97 -13.54 -1.43
CA ASP A 274 -7.62 -13.41 -0.89
C ASP A 274 -6.54 -13.83 -1.89
N VAL A 275 -5.51 -13.00 -2.01
CA VAL A 275 -4.31 -13.31 -2.80
C VAL A 275 -3.28 -13.93 -1.88
N SER A 276 -3.05 -15.24 -2.04
CA SER A 276 -2.01 -15.97 -1.29
C SER A 276 -0.75 -16.14 -2.13
N ILE A 277 0.40 -15.71 -1.60
CA ILE A 277 1.71 -15.96 -2.22
C ILE A 277 2.34 -17.19 -1.56
N ALA A 278 2.69 -18.20 -2.36
CA ALA A 278 3.29 -19.43 -1.84
C ALA A 278 4.63 -19.15 -1.12
N VAL A 279 4.93 -19.97 -0.12
CA VAL A 279 6.18 -19.88 0.66
C VAL A 279 7.40 -19.88 -0.27
N GLY A 280 8.30 -18.92 -0.07
CA GLY A 280 9.53 -18.76 -0.87
C GLY A 280 9.34 -18.01 -2.20
N LYS A 281 8.15 -17.48 -2.47
CA LYS A 281 7.89 -16.56 -3.59
C LYS A 281 7.80 -15.12 -3.10
N SER A 282 7.89 -14.18 -4.02
CA SER A 282 7.86 -12.74 -3.76
C SER A 282 6.84 -12.05 -4.65
N LEU A 283 6.10 -11.09 -4.09
CA LEU A 283 5.32 -10.11 -4.85
C LEU A 283 6.21 -8.88 -5.07
N ALA A 284 6.50 -8.56 -6.33
CA ALA A 284 7.15 -7.31 -6.71
C ALA A 284 6.08 -6.33 -7.20
N VAL A 285 6.00 -5.16 -6.56
CA VAL A 285 5.00 -4.14 -6.83
C VAL A 285 5.65 -2.78 -6.71
N ASP A 286 5.38 -1.90 -7.68
CA ASP A 286 5.89 -0.52 -7.68
C ASP A 286 5.05 0.38 -6.77
N THR A 287 3.72 0.26 -6.85
CA THR A 287 2.78 1.06 -6.05
C THR A 287 1.70 0.16 -5.43
N ILE A 288 1.54 0.27 -4.12
CA ILE A 288 0.39 -0.29 -3.39
C ILE A 288 -0.50 0.87 -3.00
N ASN A 289 -1.67 0.98 -3.64
CA ASN A 289 -2.67 2.00 -3.33
C ASN A 289 -3.74 1.44 -2.38
N GLU A 290 -4.24 2.28 -1.49
CA GLU A 290 -5.44 1.95 -0.71
C GLU A 290 -6.69 1.84 -1.60
N LYS A 291 -7.64 0.97 -1.23
CA LYS A 291 -8.90 0.77 -1.96
C LYS A 291 -9.83 1.99 -1.91
N GLY A 292 -9.62 2.89 -0.95
CA GLY A 292 -10.37 4.13 -0.79
C GLY A 292 -9.73 5.00 0.29
N SER A 293 -9.97 6.31 0.23
CA SER A 293 -9.26 7.38 0.97
C SER A 293 -9.40 7.37 2.51
N GLY A 294 -9.87 6.28 3.10
CA GLY A 294 -10.06 6.14 4.54
C GLY A 294 -9.89 4.72 5.06
N THR A 295 -9.49 3.78 4.20
CA THR A 295 -9.31 2.36 4.58
C THR A 295 -7.86 2.03 4.89
N GLY A 296 -6.90 2.77 4.31
CA GLY A 296 -5.48 2.52 4.45
C GLY A 296 -5.02 1.19 3.85
N VAL A 297 -3.74 0.90 4.01
CA VAL A 297 -3.12 -0.41 3.74
C VAL A 297 -2.67 -0.97 5.09
N THR A 298 -3.25 -2.08 5.53
CA THR A 298 -2.81 -2.78 6.75
C THR A 298 -1.85 -3.89 6.38
N ILE A 299 -0.61 -3.82 6.88
CA ILE A 299 0.38 -4.89 6.72
C ILE A 299 0.72 -5.38 8.13
N ASP A 300 0.35 -6.62 8.43
CA ASP A 300 0.78 -7.26 9.67
C ASP A 300 2.25 -7.67 9.53
N SER A 301 3.10 -7.11 10.40
CA SER A 301 4.54 -7.38 10.47
C SER A 301 5.33 -7.00 9.20
N VAL A 302 5.98 -5.83 9.22
CA VAL A 302 6.83 -5.34 8.12
C VAL A 302 8.30 -5.45 8.51
N LEU A 303 9.11 -6.16 7.71
CA LEU A 303 10.57 -6.09 7.78
C LEU A 303 11.10 -5.22 6.65
N LEU A 304 11.50 -3.98 6.99
CA LEU A 304 12.13 -3.05 6.05
C LEU A 304 13.63 -3.22 6.12
N LYS A 305 14.24 -3.68 5.04
CA LYS A 305 15.70 -3.92 5.02
C LYS A 305 16.52 -2.64 4.92
N ASP A 306 15.91 -1.54 4.50
CA ASP A 306 16.49 -0.21 4.32
C ASP A 306 15.91 0.85 5.26
N GLY A 307 15.05 0.45 6.21
CA GLY A 307 14.66 1.25 7.38
C GLY A 307 13.85 2.53 7.12
N LEU A 308 13.49 2.82 5.87
CA LEU A 308 12.80 4.06 5.50
C LEU A 308 11.30 3.80 5.28
N VAL A 309 10.48 4.25 6.23
CA VAL A 309 9.06 4.55 6.00
C VAL A 309 8.93 6.06 5.96
N ASP A 310 8.43 6.60 4.86
CA ASP A 310 7.97 8.00 4.76
C ASP A 310 9.04 9.07 5.10
N GLY A 311 10.32 8.78 4.87
CA GLY A 311 11.41 9.75 5.04
C GLY A 311 11.84 10.01 6.49
N MET A 312 11.25 9.32 7.47
CA MET A 312 11.79 9.24 8.82
C MET A 312 12.40 7.86 9.02
N ASP A 313 13.72 7.81 9.22
CA ASP A 313 14.36 6.59 9.66
C ASP A 313 13.80 6.25 11.05
N VAL A 314 12.99 5.20 11.12
CA VAL A 314 12.38 4.72 12.36
C VAL A 314 13.48 4.32 13.36
N ALA A 315 14.66 3.91 12.87
CA ALA A 315 15.84 3.67 13.71
C ALA A 315 16.47 4.98 14.22
N ALA A 316 16.44 6.07 13.45
CA ALA A 316 16.94 7.37 13.90
C ALA A 316 16.04 7.99 15.00
N HIS A 317 14.73 7.76 14.95
CA HIS A 317 13.82 8.15 16.03
C HIS A 317 14.11 7.36 17.32
N LEU A 318 14.41 6.05 17.20
CA LEU A 318 14.79 5.20 18.33
C LEU A 318 16.10 5.66 18.99
N ASN A 319 17.07 6.13 18.19
CA ASN A 319 18.36 6.60 18.69
C ASN A 319 18.26 7.83 19.61
N ALA A 320 17.26 8.70 19.42
CA ALA A 320 17.08 9.89 20.25
C ALA A 320 16.66 9.57 21.69
N TYR A 321 16.01 8.43 21.89
CA TYR A 321 15.50 7.95 23.18
C TYR A 321 16.25 6.72 23.70
N ASN A 322 17.37 6.36 23.08
CA ASN A 322 18.15 5.22 23.52
C ASN A 322 18.71 5.42 24.94
N GLY A 323 18.56 4.42 25.81
CA GLY A 323 19.01 4.47 27.20
C GLY A 323 18.00 5.14 28.14
N SER A 324 16.71 5.16 27.75
CA SER A 324 15.60 5.71 28.53
C SER A 324 14.46 4.72 28.75
N PHE A 325 13.49 5.13 29.56
CA PHE A 325 12.14 4.55 29.54
C PHE A 325 11.22 5.38 28.66
N PHE A 326 10.24 4.76 28.04
CA PHE A 326 9.24 5.50 27.28
C PHE A 326 8.35 6.34 28.20
N GLU A 327 8.00 5.79 29.37
CA GLU A 327 7.11 6.39 30.36
C GLU A 327 7.86 6.89 31.61
N PRO A 328 7.30 7.85 32.36
CA PRO A 328 7.88 8.33 33.60
C PRO A 328 7.89 7.23 34.67
N MET A 329 8.97 7.22 35.45
CA MET A 329 9.21 6.19 36.46
C MET A 329 9.38 6.76 37.86
N THR A 330 9.16 5.92 38.86
CA THR A 330 9.46 6.23 40.26
C THR A 330 10.30 5.12 40.85
N PHE A 331 11.47 5.49 41.36
CA PHE A 331 12.32 4.62 42.15
C PHE A 331 12.22 4.96 43.63
N VAL A 332 11.74 4.00 44.44
CA VAL A 332 11.55 4.15 45.90
C VAL A 332 12.45 3.22 46.69
N ILE A 333 12.89 3.66 47.87
CA ILE A 333 13.79 2.89 48.73
C ILE A 333 13.07 2.55 50.03
N THR A 334 13.14 1.28 50.40
CA THR A 334 12.62 0.77 51.67
C THR A 334 13.68 -0.05 52.39
N SER A 335 13.60 -0.16 53.71
CA SER A 335 14.44 -1.08 54.48
C SER A 335 13.66 -1.78 55.57
N ASN A 336 13.99 -3.05 55.80
CA ASN A 336 13.44 -3.87 56.88
C ASN A 336 14.43 -4.01 58.08
N GLY A 337 15.49 -3.22 58.10
CA GLY A 337 16.52 -3.23 59.14
C GLY A 337 17.69 -4.20 58.88
N THR A 338 17.58 -5.08 57.88
CA THR A 338 18.65 -5.97 57.44
C THR A 338 18.98 -5.80 55.97
N THR A 339 17.97 -5.69 55.12
CA THR A 339 18.06 -5.47 53.67
C THR A 339 17.50 -4.09 53.33
N ILE A 340 18.12 -3.44 52.35
CA ILE A 340 17.65 -2.20 51.77
C ILE A 340 17.26 -2.51 50.33
N THR A 341 16.02 -2.24 49.97
CA THR A 341 15.42 -2.59 48.68
C THR A 341 15.01 -1.32 47.96
N GLY A 342 15.58 -1.13 46.77
CA GLY A 342 15.08 -0.18 45.79
C GLY A 342 14.01 -0.85 44.92
N THR A 343 12.91 -0.17 44.66
CA THR A 343 11.79 -0.67 43.84
C THR A 343 11.52 0.35 42.74
N LEU A 344 11.42 -0.13 41.50
CA LEU A 344 11.07 0.66 40.32
C LEU A 344 9.61 0.40 39.94
N ASP A 345 8.86 1.48 39.78
CA ASP A 345 7.47 1.44 39.36
C ASP A 345 7.21 2.48 38.26
N LYS A 346 6.24 2.20 37.39
CA LYS A 346 5.72 3.20 36.45
C LYS A 346 4.84 4.21 37.18
N ASN A 347 4.98 5.49 36.86
CA ASN A 347 4.09 6.52 37.35
C ASN A 347 2.99 6.81 36.30
N PRO A 348 1.70 6.61 36.57
CA PRO A 348 1.09 6.20 37.84
C PRO A 348 0.93 4.68 38.02
N THR A 349 0.77 3.89 36.96
CA THR A 349 0.61 2.41 37.04
C THR A 349 0.98 1.70 35.73
N GLY A 350 1.31 0.40 35.80
CA GLY A 350 1.51 -0.49 34.66
C GLY A 350 2.98 -0.80 34.41
N ASP A 351 3.28 -1.58 33.38
CA ASP A 351 4.67 -1.91 33.03
C ASP A 351 5.36 -0.76 32.30
N LEU A 352 6.69 -0.68 32.48
CA LEU A 352 7.58 0.27 31.82
C LEU A 352 8.07 -0.31 30.50
N THR A 353 8.33 0.56 29.53
CA THR A 353 8.97 0.20 28.26
C THR A 353 10.40 0.69 28.25
N GLU A 354 11.34 -0.25 28.27
CA GLU A 354 12.78 -0.01 28.11
C GLU A 354 13.10 0.28 26.64
N VAL A 355 13.88 1.34 26.40
CA VAL A 355 14.32 1.73 25.06
C VAL A 355 15.81 1.49 24.91
N PHE A 356 16.17 0.55 24.04
CA PHE A 356 17.54 0.21 23.67
C PHE A 356 17.74 0.31 22.15
N SER A 357 19.00 0.28 21.71
CA SER A 357 19.40 0.30 20.29
C SER A 357 18.85 -0.88 19.48
N ASP A 358 18.53 -1.99 20.14
CA ASP A 358 17.94 -3.19 19.52
C ASP A 358 16.41 -3.28 19.69
N GLY A 359 15.77 -2.20 20.14
CA GLY A 359 14.32 -2.04 20.19
C GLY A 359 13.75 -1.90 21.60
N TYR A 360 12.44 -2.12 21.71
CA TYR A 360 11.69 -1.97 22.94
C TYR A 360 11.64 -3.29 23.73
N THR A 361 11.70 -3.23 25.05
CA THR A 361 11.48 -4.38 25.93
C THR A 361 10.65 -3.98 27.14
N THR A 362 9.81 -4.87 27.65
CA THR A 362 8.94 -4.57 28.79
C THR A 362 9.64 -4.88 30.10
N MET A 363 9.59 -3.95 31.04
CA MET A 363 9.99 -4.12 32.42
C MET A 363 8.77 -4.04 33.33
N SER A 364 8.59 -5.07 34.16
CA SER A 364 7.45 -5.10 35.06
C SER A 364 7.55 -4.06 36.17
N SER A 365 6.44 -3.39 36.47
CA SER A 365 6.35 -2.55 37.68
C SER A 365 6.60 -3.40 38.93
N GLY A 366 7.26 -2.83 39.92
CA GLY A 366 7.65 -3.50 41.16
C GLY A 366 8.97 -4.26 41.04
N ALA A 367 9.75 -4.04 39.97
CA ALA A 367 11.09 -4.60 39.85
C ALA A 367 11.96 -4.10 41.01
N THR A 368 12.67 -5.01 41.68
CA THR A 368 13.45 -4.69 42.88
C THR A 368 14.94 -4.93 42.70
N VAL A 369 15.74 -4.14 43.41
CA VAL A 369 17.18 -4.35 43.57
C VAL A 369 17.60 -4.21 45.03
N THR A 370 18.54 -5.05 45.46
CA THR A 370 19.16 -4.90 46.78
C THR A 370 20.26 -3.86 46.69
N LEU A 371 20.22 -2.84 47.56
CA LEU A 371 21.22 -1.76 47.59
C LEU A 371 22.43 -2.14 48.43
N ILE A 372 23.60 -1.63 48.04
CA ILE A 372 24.88 -1.84 48.72
C ILE A 372 24.97 -0.84 49.88
N ALA A 373 24.83 -1.35 51.10
CA ALA A 373 24.92 -0.55 52.31
C ALA A 373 26.34 -0.02 52.56
N GLY A 374 26.43 1.25 52.97
CA GLY A 374 27.63 1.81 53.57
C GLY A 374 27.70 1.53 55.08
N SER A 375 28.64 2.18 55.75
CA SER A 375 28.65 2.22 57.21
C SER A 375 27.81 3.40 57.73
N ALA A 376 27.61 3.47 59.05
CA ALA A 376 26.87 4.58 59.66
C ALA A 376 27.55 5.94 59.42
N THR A 377 28.87 5.98 59.31
CA THR A 377 29.64 7.23 59.14
C THR A 377 30.28 7.38 57.76
N VAL A 378 30.25 6.33 56.94
CA VAL A 378 30.76 6.33 55.57
C VAL A 378 29.67 5.74 54.67
N PRO A 379 28.67 6.55 54.28
CA PRO A 379 27.65 6.11 53.35
C PRO A 379 28.27 5.78 51.98
N LYS A 380 27.60 4.89 51.24
CA LYS A 380 28.00 4.53 49.88
C LYS A 380 27.02 5.10 48.86
N LYS A 381 27.54 5.66 47.78
CA LYS A 381 26.71 6.00 46.61
C LYS A 381 26.45 4.71 45.82
N ASN A 382 25.19 4.49 45.44
CA ASN A 382 24.80 3.41 44.55
C ASN A 382 24.26 4.01 43.25
N TYR A 383 24.67 3.42 42.13
CA TYR A 383 24.18 3.69 40.78
C TYR A 383 23.27 2.54 40.38
N ILE A 384 22.00 2.84 40.06
CA ILE A 384 21.00 1.85 39.69
C ILE A 384 20.69 1.99 38.21
N TYR A 385 20.81 0.89 37.47
CA TYR A 385 20.62 0.87 36.02
C TYR A 385 20.08 -0.48 35.54
N VAL A 386 19.62 -0.52 34.29
CA VAL A 386 19.33 -1.74 33.53
C VAL A 386 20.34 -1.86 32.40
N LEU A 387 20.88 -3.06 32.16
CA LEU A 387 21.80 -3.33 31.05
C LEU A 387 21.03 -3.83 29.82
N GLN A 388 21.42 -3.39 28.62
CA GLN A 388 20.85 -3.93 27.38
C GLN A 388 21.02 -5.45 27.27
N SER A 389 22.12 -5.99 27.78
CA SER A 389 22.42 -7.43 27.76
C SER A 389 21.61 -8.25 28.78
N ASN A 390 20.93 -7.59 29.72
CA ASN A 390 20.13 -8.21 30.77
C ASN A 390 18.90 -7.34 31.10
N LYS A 391 18.04 -7.19 30.11
CA LYS A 391 16.82 -6.36 30.12
C LYS A 391 15.83 -6.78 31.20
N GLY A 392 15.03 -5.84 31.70
CA GLY A 392 14.05 -6.08 32.77
C GLY A 392 14.64 -6.36 34.15
N VAL A 393 15.97 -6.25 34.33
CA VAL A 393 16.66 -6.53 35.60
C VAL A 393 17.43 -5.31 36.08
N LEU A 394 17.09 -4.85 37.29
CA LEU A 394 17.83 -3.78 37.97
C LEU A 394 19.16 -4.28 38.53
N VAL A 395 20.19 -3.47 38.32
CA VAL A 395 21.54 -3.69 38.86
C VAL A 395 21.91 -2.50 39.75
N ALA A 396 22.54 -2.76 40.89
CA ALA A 396 23.13 -1.74 41.77
C ALA A 396 24.65 -1.86 41.78
N SER A 397 25.35 -0.72 41.61
CA SER A 397 26.82 -0.61 41.60
C SER A 397 27.27 0.47 42.57
N ASP A 398 28.38 0.27 43.28
CA ASP A 398 28.98 1.27 44.19
C ASP A 398 30.21 1.99 43.59
N SER A 399 30.48 1.80 42.30
CA SER A 399 31.65 2.37 41.61
C SER A 399 31.27 3.57 40.73
N ASP A 400 30.57 3.35 39.62
CA ASP A 400 30.08 4.38 38.69
C ASP A 400 29.00 3.79 37.76
N TRP A 401 28.44 4.62 36.88
CA TRP A 401 27.67 4.21 35.71
C TRP A 401 28.50 3.35 34.75
N PRO A 402 27.90 2.38 34.03
CA PRO A 402 28.60 1.65 32.98
C PRO A 402 29.09 2.59 31.86
N THR A 403 30.33 2.43 31.38
CA THR A 403 30.93 3.33 30.38
C THR A 403 31.11 2.71 28.99
N THR A 404 31.14 1.37 28.90
CA THR A 404 31.40 0.63 27.65
C THR A 404 30.23 -0.24 27.20
N VAL A 405 29.15 -0.26 27.97
CA VAL A 405 27.94 -1.05 27.69
C VAL A 405 26.72 -0.15 27.76
N GLU A 406 25.79 -0.41 26.85
CA GLU A 406 24.52 0.28 26.78
C GLU A 406 23.66 -0.05 28.00
N HIS A 407 23.06 0.99 28.58
CA HIS A 407 22.31 0.89 29.81
C HIS A 407 21.26 2.00 29.91
N ILE A 408 20.19 1.73 30.66
CA ILE A 408 19.22 2.74 31.09
C ILE A 408 19.59 3.14 32.52
N LYS A 409 19.72 4.45 32.76
CA LYS A 409 19.94 4.96 34.12
C LYS A 409 18.60 5.02 34.85
N VAL A 410 18.59 4.61 36.11
CA VAL A 410 17.37 4.58 36.93
C VAL A 410 17.49 5.53 38.11
N ALA A 411 18.54 5.41 38.94
CA ALA A 411 18.68 6.27 40.10
C ALA A 411 20.12 6.35 40.63
N GLU A 412 20.41 7.43 41.36
CA GLU A 412 21.54 7.51 42.27
C GLU A 412 21.06 7.69 43.70
N VAL A 413 21.56 6.86 44.61
CA VAL A 413 21.15 6.88 46.02
C VAL A 413 22.35 6.86 46.95
N ILE A 414 22.26 7.52 48.10
CA ILE A 414 23.33 7.54 49.12
C ILE A 414 22.86 6.73 50.33
N VAL A 415 23.52 5.60 50.57
CA VAL A 415 23.05 4.52 51.45
C VAL A 415 23.96 4.34 52.66
N GLN A 416 23.39 4.41 53.87
CA GLN A 416 24.05 4.05 55.14
C GLN A 416 23.75 2.58 55.50
N THR A 417 23.76 2.24 56.79
CA THR A 417 23.36 0.91 57.28
C THR A 417 21.85 0.71 57.17
N ALA A 418 21.40 -0.54 57.03
CA ALA A 418 19.98 -0.87 56.92
C ALA A 418 19.16 -0.40 58.14
N ALA A 419 19.74 -0.46 59.34
CA ALA A 419 19.07 0.02 60.56
C ALA A 419 18.77 1.54 60.50
N LEU A 420 19.73 2.35 60.02
CA LEU A 420 19.54 3.79 59.89
C LEU A 420 18.60 4.14 58.75
N VAL A 421 18.69 3.44 57.61
CA VAL A 421 17.75 3.67 56.51
C VAL A 421 16.31 3.32 56.91
N GLN A 422 16.12 2.31 57.77
CA GLN A 422 14.80 1.97 58.30
C GLN A 422 14.27 3.02 59.28
N SER A 423 15.12 3.60 60.14
CA SER A 423 14.69 4.56 61.16
C SER A 423 14.55 5.99 60.63
N ASP A 424 15.50 6.41 59.80
CA ASP A 424 15.71 7.81 59.43
C ASP A 424 15.47 8.07 57.93
N GLY A 425 15.35 7.00 57.14
CA GLY A 425 15.24 7.08 55.67
C GLY A 425 16.60 7.13 54.97
N ILE A 426 16.56 7.24 53.64
CA ILE A 426 17.76 7.31 52.81
C ILE A 426 18.37 8.72 52.82
N LEU A 427 19.70 8.86 52.74
CA LEU A 427 20.33 10.19 52.77
C LEU A 427 20.05 11.01 51.51
N ALA A 428 19.96 10.35 50.36
CA ALA A 428 19.58 10.98 49.09
C ALA A 428 19.03 9.93 48.13
N ASN A 429 18.03 10.35 47.33
CA ASN A 429 17.52 9.59 46.19
C ASN A 429 17.29 10.55 45.02
N ARG A 430 18.04 10.34 43.93
CA ARG A 430 17.88 11.07 42.68
C ARG A 430 17.46 10.09 41.59
N ASN A 431 16.21 10.18 41.17
CA ASN A 431 15.69 9.41 40.04
C ASN A 431 16.21 10.01 38.72
N TRP A 432 16.56 9.13 37.78
CA TRP A 432 17.03 9.47 36.44
C TRP A 432 15.89 9.28 35.44
N ASP A 433 14.91 10.18 35.52
CA ASP A 433 13.65 10.06 34.79
C ASP A 433 13.72 10.70 33.40
N ASP A 434 14.63 10.20 32.56
CA ASP A 434 14.84 10.68 31.18
C ASP A 434 13.77 10.10 30.23
N HIS A 435 12.49 10.20 30.59
CA HIS A 435 11.41 9.55 29.84
C HIS A 435 11.21 10.14 28.42
N ALA A 436 10.52 9.44 27.52
CA ALA A 436 10.21 10.00 26.19
C ALA A 436 9.04 11.00 26.26
N GLN A 437 8.00 10.66 27.02
CA GLN A 437 6.82 11.49 27.22
C GLN A 437 6.20 11.33 28.61
N GLU A 438 5.57 12.38 29.09
CA GLU A 438 4.79 12.43 30.33
C GLU A 438 3.46 11.67 30.22
N THR A 439 2.77 11.54 31.35
CA THR A 439 1.47 10.85 31.44
C THR A 439 0.34 11.55 30.67
N ASP A 440 0.48 12.85 30.39
CA ASP A 440 -0.44 13.65 29.59
C ASP A 440 -0.08 13.66 28.09
N GLY A 441 0.96 12.91 27.70
CA GLY A 441 1.46 12.79 26.33
C GLY A 441 2.36 13.95 25.89
N MET A 442 2.82 14.82 26.80
CA MET A 442 3.81 15.84 26.48
C MET A 442 5.22 15.22 26.39
N GLY A 443 5.98 15.54 25.34
CA GLY A 443 7.34 15.02 25.20
C GLY A 443 8.33 15.66 26.19
N HIS A 444 9.31 14.89 26.66
CA HIS A 444 10.27 15.31 27.70
C HIS A 444 11.10 16.56 27.32
N HIS A 445 11.31 16.83 26.03
CA HIS A 445 11.92 18.08 25.57
C HIS A 445 11.17 19.32 26.09
N LEU A 446 9.85 19.24 26.18
CA LEU A 446 9.03 20.35 26.65
C LEU A 446 9.29 20.62 28.14
N ASP A 447 9.51 19.60 28.95
CA ASP A 447 9.81 19.74 30.38
C ASP A 447 11.25 20.19 30.63
N ALA A 448 12.20 19.69 29.84
CA ALA A 448 13.55 20.24 29.81
C ALA A 448 13.52 21.74 29.48
N TRP A 449 12.70 22.16 28.52
CA TRP A 449 12.52 23.57 28.19
C TRP A 449 11.82 24.35 29.29
N LYS A 450 10.80 23.79 29.96
CA LYS A 450 10.16 24.42 31.14
C LYS A 450 11.20 24.67 32.24
N ARG A 451 12.06 23.69 32.53
CA ARG A 451 13.11 23.80 33.55
C ARG A 451 14.15 24.86 33.19
N LEU A 452 14.58 24.92 31.94
CA LEU A 452 15.52 25.94 31.46
C LEU A 452 14.92 27.34 31.52
N ARG A 453 13.64 27.51 31.18
CA ARG A 453 12.94 28.81 31.33
C ARG A 453 12.73 29.23 32.78
N TRP A 454 12.91 28.32 33.74
CA TRP A 454 12.91 28.63 35.17
C TRP A 454 14.28 29.11 35.70
N GLU A 455 15.30 29.17 34.84
CA GLU A 455 16.58 29.81 35.15
C GLU A 455 16.56 31.29 34.77
N HIS A 456 17.55 32.07 35.24
CA HIS A 456 17.70 33.45 34.76
C HIS A 456 18.22 33.47 33.32
N ALA A 457 18.01 34.58 32.62
CA ALA A 457 18.53 34.70 31.27
C ALA A 457 20.06 34.67 31.28
N ALA A 458 20.66 33.99 30.31
CA ALA A 458 22.12 33.88 30.22
C ALA A 458 22.67 34.97 29.30
N TYR A 459 23.51 35.86 29.85
CA TYR A 459 24.24 36.86 29.06
C TYR A 459 25.23 36.20 28.09
N GLN A 460 25.35 36.72 26.86
CA GLN A 460 26.35 36.29 25.89
C GLN A 460 27.39 37.38 25.56
N SER A 461 26.96 38.57 25.11
CA SER A 461 27.89 39.65 24.71
C SER A 461 27.24 41.04 24.71
N GLY A 462 28.06 42.10 24.65
CA GLY A 462 27.58 43.49 24.58
C GLY A 462 27.04 44.05 25.90
N SER A 463 26.05 44.94 25.87
CA SER A 463 25.51 45.58 27.09
C SER A 463 26.57 46.30 27.94
N ALA A 464 27.51 46.98 27.29
CA ALA A 464 28.54 47.73 27.99
C ALA A 464 27.93 48.99 28.60
N VAL A 465 28.12 49.14 29.91
CA VAL A 465 27.62 50.30 30.65
C VAL A 465 28.60 51.46 30.51
N THR A 466 28.06 52.65 30.27
CA THR A 466 28.78 53.91 30.32
C THR A 466 27.99 54.88 31.18
N TRP A 467 28.67 55.48 32.15
CA TRP A 467 28.11 56.54 32.98
C TRP A 467 28.63 57.90 32.53
N SER A 468 27.72 58.88 32.44
CA SER A 468 28.04 60.27 32.10
C SER A 468 27.59 61.20 33.24
N GLY A 469 28.24 62.36 33.39
CA GLY A 469 27.87 63.33 34.43
C GLY A 469 28.40 63.06 35.85
N SER A 470 29.26 62.05 36.06
CA SER A 470 29.89 61.79 37.36
C SER A 470 30.63 63.03 37.92
N GLY A 471 30.32 63.39 39.16
CA GLY A 471 30.81 64.60 39.82
C GLY A 471 29.99 65.87 39.53
N THR A 472 28.89 65.75 38.79
CA THR A 472 27.98 66.86 38.46
C THR A 472 26.59 66.63 39.07
N ALA A 473 25.66 67.56 38.81
CA ALA A 473 24.29 67.53 39.34
C ALA A 473 23.34 66.59 38.58
N ALA A 474 23.76 66.03 37.44
CA ALA A 474 22.99 65.07 36.65
C ALA A 474 23.85 63.83 36.39
N LEU A 475 23.23 62.65 36.42
CA LEU A 475 23.92 61.38 36.18
C LEU A 475 23.14 60.57 35.16
N ASP A 476 23.81 60.19 34.08
CA ASP A 476 23.21 59.47 32.96
C ASP A 476 23.79 58.06 32.82
N LEU A 477 22.92 57.10 32.49
CA LEU A 477 23.24 55.70 32.24
C LEU A 477 22.99 55.38 30.77
N ALA A 478 24.04 54.94 30.08
CA ALA A 478 23.94 54.36 28.76
C ALA A 478 24.40 52.90 28.80
N ILE A 479 23.67 52.01 28.12
CA ILE A 479 24.00 50.61 27.93
C ILE A 479 24.03 50.33 26.43
N SER A 480 25.17 49.87 25.91
CA SER A 480 25.26 49.53 24.49
C SER A 480 24.41 48.31 24.12
N ALA A 481 24.12 48.13 22.82
CA ALA A 481 23.43 46.94 22.35
C ALA A 481 24.15 45.64 22.77
N GLY A 482 23.39 44.58 23.02
CA GLY A 482 23.90 43.31 23.53
C GLY A 482 23.13 42.08 23.07
N GLN A 483 23.48 40.93 23.65
CA GLN A 483 22.86 39.65 23.34
C GLN A 483 22.77 38.75 24.58
N ALA A 484 21.62 38.11 24.78
CA ALA A 484 21.38 37.18 25.89
C ALA A 484 20.30 36.12 25.54
N TYR A 485 20.22 35.03 26.30
CA TYR A 485 19.31 33.90 26.06
C TYR A 485 18.08 33.93 26.97
N GLN A 486 16.87 33.84 26.39
CA GLN A 486 15.65 33.38 27.09
C GLN A 486 15.43 31.86 26.94
N MET A 487 15.96 31.32 25.84
CA MET A 487 16.15 29.91 25.47
C MET A 487 16.93 29.90 24.16
N HIS A 488 16.54 30.82 23.27
CA HIS A 488 17.30 31.23 22.09
C HIS A 488 17.97 32.59 22.34
N LEU A 489 18.92 32.91 21.48
CA LEU A 489 19.67 34.16 21.54
C LEU A 489 18.79 35.32 21.07
N HIS A 490 18.69 36.37 21.88
CA HIS A 490 18.01 37.62 21.56
C HIS A 490 19.02 38.76 21.46
N ILE A 491 18.74 39.72 20.58
CA ILE A 491 19.44 41.00 20.51
C ILE A 491 18.76 41.95 21.48
N ILE A 492 19.54 42.73 22.19
CA ILE A 492 19.11 43.75 23.15
C ILE A 492 19.49 45.10 22.55
N ALA A 493 18.55 46.03 22.46
CA ALA A 493 18.80 47.38 21.96
C ALA A 493 19.76 48.15 22.86
N ALA A 494 20.34 49.22 22.32
CA ALA A 494 21.04 50.18 23.15
C ALA A 494 20.01 50.98 23.97
N PHE A 495 20.39 51.38 25.17
CA PHE A 495 19.59 52.16 26.11
C PHE A 495 20.38 53.40 26.52
N ASP A 496 19.75 54.56 26.61
CA ASP A 496 20.42 55.80 27.04
C ASP A 496 19.45 56.76 27.74
N THR A 497 19.68 57.07 29.02
CA THR A 497 18.81 58.02 29.73
C THR A 497 18.87 59.46 29.19
N THR A 498 19.86 59.80 28.36
CA THR A 498 19.94 61.09 27.66
C THR A 498 19.04 61.16 26.41
N ASP A 499 18.58 60.01 25.91
CA ASP A 499 17.73 59.86 24.72
C ASP A 499 16.49 59.03 25.10
N PRO A 500 15.33 59.66 25.26
CA PRO A 500 14.42 59.67 26.42
C PRO A 500 14.01 58.31 27.05
N ASP A 501 14.96 57.40 27.28
CA ASP A 501 14.73 56.11 27.91
C ASP A 501 14.65 56.26 29.44
N ASN A 502 13.77 55.48 30.07
CA ASN A 502 13.60 55.47 31.53
C ASN A 502 14.18 54.20 32.14
N VAL A 503 14.85 54.34 33.29
CA VAL A 503 15.09 53.22 34.20
C VAL A 503 13.89 53.00 35.11
N TYR A 504 13.67 51.76 35.54
CA TYR A 504 12.62 51.40 36.48
C TYR A 504 13.22 51.05 37.83
N VAL A 505 12.89 51.86 38.85
CA VAL A 505 13.43 51.69 40.19
C VAL A 505 12.59 50.70 40.97
N VAL A 506 13.21 49.60 41.39
CA VAL A 506 12.57 48.51 42.12
C VAL A 506 13.04 48.46 43.57
N ASN A 507 12.26 47.78 44.42
CA ASN A 507 12.43 47.75 45.88
C ASN A 507 12.15 49.09 46.59
N GLN A 508 11.37 49.99 45.98
CA GLN A 508 10.82 51.14 46.70
C GLN A 508 9.71 50.71 47.67
N PRO A 509 9.49 51.46 48.77
CA PRO A 509 8.34 51.27 49.62
C PRO A 509 7.03 51.35 48.82
N ALA A 510 6.09 50.46 49.12
CA ALA A 510 4.76 50.52 48.53
C ALA A 510 4.11 51.91 48.78
N PRO A 511 3.43 52.52 47.79
CA PRO A 511 3.00 51.93 46.52
C PRO A 511 3.93 52.18 45.31
N ASN A 512 5.14 52.72 45.49
CA ASN A 512 5.99 53.24 44.39
C ASN A 512 6.92 52.19 43.75
N GLN A 513 6.54 50.91 43.83
CA GLN A 513 7.32 49.80 43.26
C GLN A 513 7.34 49.95 41.72
N TYR A 514 8.53 49.97 41.10
CA TYR A 514 8.75 50.18 39.65
C TYR A 514 8.57 51.62 39.16
N THR A 515 8.90 52.63 39.97
CA THR A 515 8.86 54.03 39.53
C THR A 515 9.84 54.27 38.38
N ALA A 516 9.35 54.78 37.26
CA ALA A 516 10.17 55.14 36.10
C ALA A 516 10.83 56.51 36.29
N THR A 517 12.10 56.61 35.93
CA THR A 517 12.82 57.89 35.88
C THR A 517 13.91 57.85 34.82
N ALA A 518 14.09 58.93 34.07
CA ALA A 518 15.27 59.14 33.23
C ALA A 518 16.41 59.82 34.02
N ASN A 519 16.08 60.41 35.17
CA ASN A 519 17.00 61.24 35.96
C ASN A 519 17.45 60.44 37.19
N ILE A 520 18.59 59.75 37.11
CA ILE A 520 19.08 58.85 38.18
C ILE A 520 19.36 59.62 39.47
N GLU A 521 19.70 60.91 39.38
CA GLU A 521 19.89 61.79 40.53
C GLU A 521 18.62 62.00 41.37
N THR A 522 17.44 61.69 40.85
CA THR A 522 16.19 61.73 41.62
C THR A 522 16.08 60.62 42.67
N ILE A 523 16.94 59.60 42.58
CA ILE A 523 17.05 58.52 43.57
C ILE A 523 17.82 59.04 44.78
N VAL A 524 17.09 59.54 45.78
CA VAL A 524 17.66 60.18 46.98
C VAL A 524 17.33 59.45 48.29
N VAL A 525 16.59 58.34 48.20
CA VAL A 525 16.24 57.48 49.34
C VAL A 525 16.52 56.02 49.01
N ASP A 526 16.76 55.21 50.04
CA ASP A 526 16.91 53.75 49.94
C ASP A 526 15.56 53.01 50.00
N SER A 527 15.59 51.67 50.03
CA SER A 527 14.38 50.84 50.04
C SER A 527 13.51 51.00 51.29
N ASP A 528 14.08 51.48 52.40
CA ASP A 528 13.38 51.73 53.66
C ASP A 528 12.95 53.20 53.81
N ASN A 529 13.12 53.98 52.74
CA ASN A 529 12.83 55.42 52.65
C ASN A 529 13.75 56.31 53.49
N ASP A 530 14.95 55.82 53.85
CA ASP A 530 15.98 56.58 54.53
C ASP A 530 16.82 57.40 53.52
N SER A 531 17.32 58.55 53.97
CA SER A 531 18.00 59.50 53.08
C SER A 531 19.40 59.03 52.66
N LEU A 532 19.67 59.09 51.35
CA LEU A 532 20.99 58.84 50.75
C LEU A 532 21.87 60.10 50.69
N ALA A 533 21.42 61.24 51.25
CA ALA A 533 22.15 62.50 51.20
C ALA A 533 23.47 62.45 51.98
N ASN A 534 24.56 62.88 51.35
CA ASN A 534 25.92 62.82 51.91
C ASN A 534 26.40 61.40 52.24
N ARG A 535 25.83 60.36 51.62
CA ARG A 535 26.20 58.95 51.84
C ARG A 535 26.79 58.30 50.59
N TYR A 536 27.46 57.17 50.78
CA TYR A 536 27.86 56.24 49.73
C TYR A 536 26.86 55.09 49.68
N TYR A 537 26.43 54.67 48.50
CA TYR A 537 25.46 53.58 48.35
C TYR A 537 25.68 52.86 47.02
N ASN A 538 25.17 51.65 46.91
CA ASN A 538 25.30 50.83 45.73
C ASN A 538 23.95 50.67 45.03
N LEU A 539 23.94 50.80 43.71
CA LEU A 539 22.80 50.47 42.87
C LEU A 539 23.15 49.24 42.04
N VAL A 540 22.20 48.31 41.92
CA VAL A 540 22.36 47.12 41.07
C VAL A 540 21.42 47.23 39.88
N ILE A 541 22.00 47.17 38.68
CA ILE A 541 21.31 47.31 37.40
C ILE A 541 21.09 45.93 36.79
N TRP A 542 19.89 45.70 36.27
CA TRP A 542 19.54 44.50 35.51
C TRP A 542 18.62 44.83 34.34
N ASN A 543 18.72 44.04 33.27
CA ASN A 543 17.95 44.26 32.05
C ASN A 543 16.95 43.11 31.85
N SER A 544 15.74 43.46 31.41
CA SER A 544 14.80 42.48 30.87
C SER A 544 14.92 42.40 29.36
N ILE A 545 14.89 41.18 28.85
CA ILE A 545 14.90 40.86 27.43
C ILE A 545 13.44 40.72 26.98
N SER A 546 13.11 41.30 25.84
CA SER A 546 11.83 41.12 25.16
C SER A 546 12.04 40.28 23.90
N SER A 547 11.08 39.43 23.53
CA SER A 547 11.22 38.50 22.39
C SER A 547 10.52 38.96 21.10
N GLY A 548 9.87 40.12 21.11
CA GLY A 548 9.21 40.72 19.96
C GLY A 548 9.84 42.03 19.51
N SER A 549 9.02 42.96 19.02
CA SER A 549 9.45 44.31 18.60
C SER A 549 9.43 45.33 19.74
N GLU A 550 9.18 44.88 20.97
CA GLU A 550 9.14 45.71 22.15
C GLU A 550 10.56 46.05 22.63
N GLU A 551 10.73 47.28 23.12
CA GLU A 551 12.01 47.75 23.65
C GLU A 551 12.35 47.05 24.98
N GLU A 552 13.61 46.71 25.17
CA GLU A 552 14.11 46.19 26.42
C GLU A 552 14.07 47.24 27.53
N GLN A 553 13.81 46.80 28.75
CA GLN A 553 13.68 47.68 29.90
C GLN A 553 14.85 47.48 30.86
N VAL A 554 15.35 48.58 31.42
CA VAL A 554 16.45 48.62 32.38
C VAL A 554 15.90 48.91 33.77
N PHE A 555 16.31 48.12 34.74
CA PHE A 555 15.84 48.21 36.12
C PHE A 555 16.99 48.48 37.07
N ILE A 556 16.68 49.18 38.16
CA ILE A 556 17.62 49.49 39.23
C ILE A 556 17.04 49.00 40.56
N ASN A 557 17.76 48.11 41.23
CA ASN A 557 17.47 47.74 42.61
C ASN A 557 17.98 48.84 43.56
N LEU A 558 17.10 49.35 44.41
CA LEU A 558 17.52 50.16 45.55
C LEU A 558 18.22 49.30 46.62
N PRO A 559 19.25 49.87 47.29
CA PRO A 559 19.89 49.24 48.43
C PRO A 559 18.97 49.29 49.65
N SER A 560 19.24 48.45 50.63
CA SER A 560 18.56 48.48 51.95
C SER A 560 19.21 49.43 52.96
N GLY A 561 20.20 50.21 52.54
CA GLY A 561 20.90 51.16 53.39
C GLY A 561 22.03 51.89 52.67
N SER A 562 22.84 52.61 53.45
CA SER A 562 23.95 53.41 52.93
C SER A 562 25.10 53.60 53.93
N TYR A 563 26.25 54.02 53.41
CA TYR A 563 27.53 54.07 54.10
C TYR A 563 28.05 55.49 54.29
N ASN A 564 28.84 55.71 55.34
CA ASN A 564 29.52 56.99 55.59
C ASN A 564 30.89 57.07 54.90
N LYS A 565 31.51 55.92 54.62
CA LYS A 565 32.84 55.80 54.03
C LYS A 565 32.77 55.09 52.68
N GLN A 566 33.63 55.52 51.75
CA GLN A 566 33.73 54.93 50.41
C GLN A 566 34.11 53.45 50.47
N SER A 567 35.17 53.10 51.20
CA SER A 567 35.65 51.72 51.34
C SER A 567 34.59 50.76 51.87
N ASP A 568 33.70 51.25 52.73
CA ASP A 568 32.65 50.43 53.35
C ASP A 568 31.56 50.11 52.32
N ALA A 569 31.24 51.07 51.43
CA ALA A 569 30.32 50.88 50.31
C ALA A 569 30.92 49.98 49.23
N GLU A 570 32.19 50.20 48.86
CA GLU A 570 32.89 49.41 47.85
C GLU A 570 32.98 47.91 48.21
N ASN A 571 33.12 47.61 49.51
CA ASN A 571 33.17 46.24 50.02
C ASN A 571 31.81 45.72 50.52
N ASP A 572 30.75 46.53 50.45
CA ASP A 572 29.42 46.23 51.00
C ASP A 572 29.47 45.60 52.41
N VAL A 573 30.17 46.25 53.34
CA VAL A 573 30.51 45.65 54.65
C VAL A 573 29.28 45.33 55.52
N SER A 574 28.13 45.95 55.23
CA SER A 574 26.86 45.75 55.95
C SER A 574 25.83 44.95 55.15
N GLY A 575 26.14 44.51 53.93
CA GLY A 575 25.23 43.69 53.12
C GLY A 575 23.98 44.44 52.63
N TYR A 576 24.13 45.70 52.22
CA TYR A 576 23.02 46.52 51.74
C TYR A 576 22.72 46.33 50.24
N ASP A 577 23.57 45.63 49.51
CA ASP A 577 23.39 45.39 48.09
C ASP A 577 22.25 44.41 47.83
N ASN A 578 21.41 44.74 46.84
CA ASN A 578 20.31 43.87 46.43
C ASN A 578 20.52 43.37 45.00
N PHE A 579 20.88 42.09 44.87
CA PHE A 579 21.07 41.42 43.57
C PHE A 579 19.82 40.65 43.09
N THR A 580 18.71 40.76 43.81
CA THR A 580 17.50 39.98 43.54
C THR A 580 16.80 40.48 42.30
N ILE A 581 16.59 39.59 41.32
CA ILE A 581 15.64 39.81 40.23
C ILE A 581 14.29 39.23 40.69
N PRO A 582 13.18 39.99 40.60
CA PRO A 582 11.87 39.49 41.00
C PRO A 582 11.49 38.21 40.24
N THR A 583 10.76 37.29 40.87
CA THR A 583 10.33 36.02 40.26
C THR A 583 9.56 36.22 38.97
N ASP A 584 8.85 37.35 38.89
CA ASP A 584 8.32 38.02 37.71
C ASP A 584 9.15 37.74 36.47
N TYR A 585 10.42 38.15 36.56
CA TYR A 585 11.35 38.33 35.45
C TYR A 585 12.28 37.13 35.23
N ARG A 586 11.99 35.99 35.86
CA ARG A 586 12.76 34.76 35.70
C ARG A 586 12.59 34.20 34.28
N GLY A 587 13.67 33.77 33.66
CA GLY A 587 13.70 33.31 32.27
C GLY A 587 13.96 34.41 31.24
N TYR A 588 13.90 35.69 31.64
CA TYR A 588 14.04 36.80 30.69
C TYR A 588 14.77 38.03 31.22
N ALA A 589 15.43 37.96 32.37
CA ALA A 589 16.30 39.03 32.86
C ALA A 589 17.65 38.52 33.35
N TYR A 590 18.65 39.39 33.33
CA TYR A 590 20.01 39.14 33.81
C TYR A 590 20.63 40.40 34.42
N LEU A 591 21.60 40.20 35.33
CA LEU A 591 22.33 41.30 35.98
C LEU A 591 23.32 41.96 35.01
N VAL A 592 23.45 43.28 35.09
CA VAL A 592 24.34 44.06 34.23
C VAL A 592 25.52 44.63 35.02
N GLN A 593 25.28 45.47 36.02
CA GLN A 593 26.35 46.14 36.76
C GLN A 593 25.91 46.49 38.18
N ARG A 594 26.86 46.50 39.11
CA ARG A 594 26.75 47.19 40.40
C ARG A 594 27.60 48.46 40.36
N VAL A 595 27.03 49.59 40.74
CA VAL A 595 27.73 50.88 40.79
C VAL A 595 27.70 51.47 42.20
N THR A 596 28.83 51.94 42.69
CA THR A 596 28.94 52.67 43.96
C THR A 596 28.92 54.17 43.69
N ILE A 597 27.98 54.86 44.33
CA ILE A 597 27.70 56.28 44.12
C ILE A 597 27.85 57.05 45.44
N LYS A 598 28.47 58.22 45.36
CA LYS A 598 28.48 59.25 46.40
C LYS A 598 27.54 60.38 46.04
N HIS A 599 26.50 60.59 46.83
CA HIS A 599 25.68 61.81 46.74
C HIS A 599 26.22 62.85 47.72
N SER A 600 26.60 64.03 47.24
CA SER A 600 26.99 65.20 48.04
C SER A 600 25.91 66.28 47.91
N SER A 601 25.31 66.70 49.02
CA SER A 601 24.24 67.71 49.02
C SER A 601 24.74 69.16 48.97
N ALA A 602 26.06 69.39 48.96
CA ALA A 602 26.65 70.73 48.95
C ALA A 602 26.56 71.38 47.56
N ALA A 603 26.36 72.71 47.53
CA ALA A 603 26.45 73.57 46.33
C ALA A 603 25.60 73.14 45.10
N GLY A 604 24.42 72.56 45.31
CA GLY A 604 23.48 72.20 44.24
C GLY A 604 23.28 70.70 44.04
N GLY A 605 24.02 69.86 44.77
CA GLY A 605 23.95 68.39 44.66
C GLY A 605 24.95 67.86 43.63
N SER A 606 25.75 66.85 43.98
CA SER A 606 26.58 66.13 43.01
C SER A 606 26.57 64.62 43.25
N TRP A 607 26.54 63.84 42.16
CA TRP A 607 26.61 62.37 42.20
C TRP A 607 27.93 61.92 41.58
N THR A 608 28.81 61.34 42.40
CA THR A 608 30.13 60.85 41.95
C THR A 608 30.15 59.33 42.00
N ILE A 609 30.45 58.70 40.88
CA ILE A 609 30.72 57.26 40.81
C ILE A 609 32.13 56.99 41.32
N THR A 610 32.26 56.06 42.25
CA THR A 610 33.56 55.68 42.84
C THR A 610 34.01 54.28 42.46
N GLN A 611 33.07 53.37 42.19
CA GLN A 611 33.38 52.01 41.75
C GLN A 611 32.30 51.48 40.81
N GLU A 612 32.73 50.71 39.83
CA GLU A 612 31.87 49.96 38.91
C GLU A 612 32.29 48.49 38.95
N THR A 613 31.31 47.60 39.15
CA THR A 613 31.51 46.15 39.16
C THR A 613 30.63 45.52 38.09
N ASP A 614 31.23 44.83 37.13
CA ASP A 614 30.51 44.09 36.09
C ASP A 614 29.82 42.85 36.68
N LEU A 615 28.53 42.68 36.38
CA LEU A 615 27.74 41.54 36.82
C LEU A 615 27.24 40.68 35.65
N ARG A 616 27.58 41.03 34.41
CA ARG A 616 27.14 40.29 33.22
C ARG A 616 27.68 38.87 33.27
N GLY A 617 26.81 37.90 32.97
CA GLY A 617 27.15 36.47 33.00
C GLY A 617 27.27 35.88 34.41
N THR A 618 27.06 36.69 35.45
CA THR A 618 26.89 36.16 36.80
C THR A 618 25.45 35.71 37.00
N VAL A 619 25.26 34.56 37.64
CA VAL A 619 23.93 34.22 38.15
C VAL A 619 23.63 35.12 39.34
N PRO A 620 22.38 35.62 39.50
CA PRO A 620 21.95 36.29 40.72
C PRO A 620 22.23 35.40 41.92
N SER A 621 23.37 35.62 42.54
CA SER A 621 23.76 34.93 43.75
C SER A 621 22.86 35.47 44.84
N ILE A 622 22.25 34.57 45.61
CA ILE A 622 21.88 34.91 46.98
C ILE A 622 23.21 35.20 47.66
N ALA A 623 23.62 36.47 47.64
CA ALA A 623 24.67 36.94 48.53
C ALA A 623 24.06 36.80 49.93
N VAL A 624 24.24 35.63 50.54
CA VAL A 624 24.17 35.53 51.99
C VAL A 624 25.35 36.38 52.45
N GLY A 625 25.04 37.58 52.92
CA GLY A 625 26.01 38.51 53.47
C GLY A 625 26.97 37.79 54.42
N GLY A 626 28.24 38.16 54.32
CA GLY A 626 29.28 37.62 55.18
C GLY A 626 30.62 37.61 54.48
N GLY A 627 31.14 38.79 54.17
CA GLY A 627 32.55 38.93 53.83
C GLY A 627 33.41 38.31 54.93
N THR A 628 34.19 37.29 54.57
CA THR A 628 35.54 37.07 55.12
C THR A 628 36.32 36.20 54.13
N LEU A 629 36.57 36.71 52.93
CA LEU A 629 37.83 36.36 52.29
C LEU A 629 38.88 37.16 53.06
N ALA A 630 39.65 36.48 53.92
CA ALA A 630 40.79 37.07 54.60
C ALA A 630 41.80 37.51 53.54
N ILE A 631 41.68 38.76 53.11
CA ILE A 631 42.67 39.43 52.27
C ILE A 631 43.89 39.62 53.17
N THR A 632 44.97 38.89 52.92
CA THR A 632 46.26 39.24 53.50
C THR A 632 46.66 40.58 52.87
N THR A 633 46.47 41.69 53.57
CA THR A 633 46.93 42.99 53.12
C THR A 633 48.43 43.10 53.35
N GLU A 634 49.23 42.99 52.29
CA GLU A 634 50.67 43.20 52.32
C GLU A 634 51.01 44.60 51.81
N PHE A 635 51.84 45.34 52.56
CA PHE A 635 52.31 46.67 52.18
C PHE A 635 53.83 46.69 52.10
N SER A 636 54.38 47.45 51.16
CA SER A 636 55.82 47.78 51.21
C SER A 636 56.11 48.55 52.49
N ASP A 637 57.30 48.38 53.08
CA ASP A 637 57.62 48.97 54.39
C ASP A 637 57.62 50.51 54.41
N ASN A 638 57.80 51.13 53.24
CA ASN A 638 57.64 52.57 53.04
C ASN A 638 56.18 53.05 52.95
N ALA A 639 55.23 52.15 52.73
CA ALA A 639 53.83 52.45 52.43
C ALA A 639 52.90 52.36 53.65
N PHE A 640 53.39 51.86 54.79
CA PHE A 640 52.59 51.73 56.02
C PHE A 640 53.29 52.36 57.23
N LYS A 641 52.60 53.28 57.89
CA LYS A 641 53.02 53.93 59.14
C LYS A 641 51.83 54.14 60.06
N LEU A 642 52.04 54.01 61.36
CA LEU A 642 51.08 54.44 62.38
C LEU A 642 51.42 55.88 62.76
N PHE A 643 50.43 56.77 62.85
CA PHE A 643 50.62 58.14 63.33
C PHE A 643 49.70 58.44 64.51
N ASP A 644 50.10 59.40 65.33
CA ASP A 644 49.33 59.89 66.48
C ASP A 644 48.10 60.69 66.00
N ASP A 645 46.94 60.43 66.57
CA ASP A 645 45.67 61.05 66.16
C ASP A 645 45.59 62.54 66.50
N GLU A 646 46.27 62.97 67.55
CA GLU A 646 46.40 64.39 67.92
C GLU A 646 47.54 65.11 67.17
N ASN A 647 48.54 64.39 66.67
CA ASN A 647 49.65 64.99 65.92
C ASN A 647 50.22 64.05 64.83
N PRO A 648 49.88 64.26 63.55
CA PRO A 648 50.25 63.36 62.47
C PRO A 648 51.76 63.32 62.16
N THR A 649 52.58 64.18 62.78
CA THR A 649 54.05 64.13 62.63
C THR A 649 54.73 63.14 63.57
N ARG A 650 54.00 62.60 64.56
CA ARG A 650 54.49 61.53 65.43
C ARG A 650 54.12 60.21 64.80
N GLU A 651 55.12 59.53 64.23
CA GLU A 651 54.93 58.32 63.44
C GLU A 651 55.74 57.15 63.98
N LEU A 652 55.20 55.94 63.88
CA LEU A 652 55.92 54.67 63.98
C LEU A 652 55.93 54.02 62.60
N ALA A 653 57.13 53.83 62.05
CA ALA A 653 57.35 53.14 60.78
C ALA A 653 57.95 51.76 61.03
N PHE A 654 57.54 50.78 60.23
CA PHE A 654 58.14 49.45 60.19
C PHE A 654 59.21 49.42 59.08
N GLN A 655 60.35 48.79 59.32
CA GLN A 655 61.45 48.69 58.34
C GLN A 655 61.90 47.23 58.25
N LEU A 656 61.88 46.67 57.03
CA LEU A 656 62.13 45.25 56.80
C LEU A 656 63.50 44.98 56.16
N SER A 657 64.26 46.02 55.79
CA SER A 657 65.58 45.91 55.17
C SER A 657 66.61 45.12 55.99
N GLY A 658 66.38 44.93 57.30
CA GLY A 658 67.23 44.13 58.17
C GLY A 658 66.97 42.61 58.11
N ILE A 659 65.93 42.17 57.41
CA ILE A 659 65.58 40.74 57.26
C ILE A 659 66.24 40.19 56.00
N THR A 660 67.00 39.09 56.12
CA THR A 660 67.59 38.41 54.97
C THR A 660 66.52 37.94 53.98
N ALA A 661 66.68 38.25 52.69
CA ALA A 661 65.74 37.92 51.62
C ALA A 661 65.28 36.45 51.65
N GLY A 662 63.99 36.22 51.37
CA GLY A 662 63.37 34.88 51.39
C GLY A 662 62.92 34.40 52.77
N ASN A 663 63.07 35.21 53.83
CA ASN A 663 62.62 34.88 55.18
C ASN A 663 61.45 35.77 55.62
N THR A 664 60.48 35.17 56.32
CA THR A 664 59.42 35.90 57.04
C THR A 664 59.74 35.92 58.54
N ARG A 665 59.43 37.02 59.22
CA ARG A 665 59.51 37.13 60.69
C ARG A 665 58.14 37.55 61.22
N VAL A 666 57.63 36.80 62.20
CA VAL A 666 56.34 37.07 62.84
C VAL A 666 56.59 37.71 64.20
N LEU A 667 56.05 38.91 64.41
CA LEU A 667 56.05 39.62 65.69
C LEU A 667 54.66 39.50 66.31
N THR A 668 54.55 38.75 67.40
CA THR A 668 53.29 38.59 68.15
C THR A 668 53.27 39.56 69.33
N VAL A 669 52.26 40.42 69.39
CA VAL A 669 52.04 41.31 70.54
C VAL A 669 51.44 40.51 71.69
N GLN A 670 51.91 40.73 72.92
CA GLN A 670 51.33 40.12 74.11
C GLN A 670 49.98 40.78 74.42
N ASP A 671 49.03 40.01 74.94
CA ASP A 671 47.71 40.50 75.32
C ASP A 671 47.74 41.25 76.68
N VAL A 672 48.58 42.28 76.76
CA VAL A 672 48.72 43.19 77.91
C VAL A 672 49.02 44.60 77.41
N ASN A 673 48.55 45.62 78.12
CA ASN A 673 48.97 47.00 77.85
C ASN A 673 50.46 47.18 78.21
N GLY A 674 51.23 47.83 77.33
CA GLY A 674 52.65 48.07 77.55
C GLY A 674 53.26 49.08 76.58
N THR A 675 54.56 49.29 76.69
CA THR A 675 55.35 50.12 75.77
C THR A 675 56.35 49.24 75.03
N ILE A 676 56.52 49.44 73.73
CA ILE A 676 57.55 48.74 72.94
C ILE A 676 58.91 49.26 73.43
N ALA A 677 59.67 48.39 74.11
CA ALA A 677 60.97 48.76 74.70
C ALA A 677 62.08 48.79 73.65
N LEU A 678 62.99 49.77 73.75
CA LEU A 678 64.23 49.78 72.99
C LEU A 678 65.25 48.89 73.72
N SER A 679 65.81 47.88 73.04
CA SER A 679 67.09 47.31 73.49
C SER A 679 68.18 48.28 73.03
N ALA A 680 68.84 48.95 73.97
CA ALA A 680 70.03 49.76 73.68
C ALA A 680 71.21 48.88 73.25
#